data_AF-A0A136LX27-F1
#
_entry.id   AF-A0A136LX27-F1
#
_cell.length_a   1.000
_cell.length_b   1.000
_cell.length_c   1.000
_cell.angle_alpha   90.00
_cell.angle_beta   90.00
_cell.angle_gamma   90.00
#
_symmetry.space_group_name_H-M   'P 1'
#
loop_
_entity.id
_entity.type
_entity.pdbx_description
1 polymer ?
#
loop_
_entity_poly.entity_id
_entity_poly.type
_entity_poly.pdbx_seq_one_letter_code
_entity_poly.pdbx_strand_id
1 'polypeptide(L)'
;MANTNLRKRLKPKPQKTGFERFSDAANEWFFRFKRRFYFLRNITLTDFFLMLGGTAALGVIYFLVVSPAFSLARNVYVIHTNLTGLNNAVQVFDLAAGESRAATIKSNLVEAQQRTEELRFLFDLTQNHAAYLQVQSLLDDSNEFMSGFLDVFSALRPLQDYTAEYKPNIVYRFSDGNTLSASPATGSGLTLERMEENRSLLKIGVDRMEKARADILAGLAESPAWLSDLMRDDITGIDTQFPAFTSLADTYEYIPVLLGSGNPQEYLIVVQDNARYTAGGGEIAGFISVSLADGVPQAVTVLKPSELSLDGFRADQLVLADINLLANKDVTAENITLSDLALISDPDLRLKTVGELYTARSGKPLAGVIMLNLNVMERFLRAGGPLSYQQVEFTDDTLLSGINILLGDQRSSEFRSEIIMNLYARLIEREFNSFEGRFMDLFSILAQSRELGDIALYSDSIEVKNYILVSSPETVTGKDILSFGLNYDQESVVINKYPIVTINAVVEIDADFSTKKTVEIAASGVEALQNSYVCTPSGSTGFNFTGVTDDLVSSTFTADTFCNIFLEDEDLRYGVGFETIPFENSNGTGYNYVLSLEKNPGIGANYDIEFSFDPSLSVLPVDESFIAQGDAFIYSGVITGDKRFIFEISK
;
A
#
# COMPACT_ATOMS: atom_id res chain seq x y z
N MET A 1 -64.31 77.03 68.68
CA MET A 1 -63.07 76.77 69.44
C MET A 1 -62.87 75.27 69.73
N ALA A 2 -62.80 74.41 68.70
CA ALA A 2 -62.58 72.95 68.89
C ALA A 2 -61.51 72.35 67.97
N ASN A 3 -60.85 73.16 67.13
CA ASN A 3 -59.95 72.65 66.08
C ASN A 3 -58.46 72.99 66.32
N THR A 4 -58.13 73.64 67.44
CA THR A 4 -56.74 73.95 67.81
C THR A 4 -56.10 72.91 68.74
N ASN A 5 -56.92 72.05 69.38
CA ASN A 5 -56.42 71.00 70.27
C ASN A 5 -56.12 69.65 69.57
N LEU A 6 -56.55 69.45 68.31
CA LEU A 6 -56.24 68.24 67.53
C LEU A 6 -54.84 68.28 66.87
N ARG A 7 -54.29 69.47 66.64
CA ARG A 7 -52.93 69.64 66.09
C ARG A 7 -51.80 69.38 67.08
N LYS A 8 -52.08 69.29 68.38
CA LYS A 8 -51.06 69.02 69.42
C LYS A 8 -50.88 67.52 69.76
N ARG A 9 -51.59 66.60 69.08
CA ARG A 9 -51.44 65.13 69.29
C ARG A 9 -50.97 64.32 68.08
N LEU A 10 -50.78 64.95 66.92
CA LEU A 10 -50.15 64.28 65.78
C LEU A 10 -48.64 64.28 66.00
N LYS A 11 -48.13 63.23 66.65
CA LYS A 11 -46.71 62.91 66.68
C LYS A 11 -46.14 63.10 65.26
N PRO A 12 -44.99 63.77 65.08
CA PRO A 12 -44.36 63.86 63.77
C PRO A 12 -44.24 62.43 63.24
N LYS A 13 -44.80 62.19 62.03
CA LYS A 13 -44.62 60.89 61.38
C LYS A 13 -43.11 60.63 61.39
N PRO A 14 -42.65 59.50 61.94
CA PRO A 14 -41.22 59.20 62.01
C PRO A 14 -40.64 59.42 60.62
N GLN A 15 -39.47 60.07 60.55
CA GLN A 15 -38.78 60.26 59.27
C GLN A 15 -38.54 58.87 58.69
N LYS A 16 -39.31 58.54 57.65
CA LYS A 16 -39.16 57.28 56.96
C LYS A 16 -37.74 57.17 56.44
N THR A 17 -37.07 56.08 56.80
CA THR A 17 -35.72 55.77 56.31
C THR A 17 -35.74 55.63 54.78
N GLY A 18 -34.59 55.77 54.12
CA GLY A 18 -34.50 55.61 52.66
C GLY A 18 -35.08 54.29 52.17
N PHE A 19 -34.94 53.23 52.98
CA PHE A 19 -35.50 51.91 52.72
C PHE A 19 -37.03 51.87 52.81
N GLU A 20 -37.64 52.55 53.79
CA GLU A 20 -39.10 52.64 53.91
C GLU A 20 -39.75 53.39 52.75
N ARG A 21 -39.09 54.45 52.24
CA ARG A 21 -39.57 55.18 51.05
C ARG A 21 -39.51 54.32 49.78
N PHE A 22 -38.43 53.55 49.62
CA PHE A 22 -38.30 52.61 48.50
C PHE A 22 -39.34 51.48 48.59
N SER A 23 -39.53 50.91 49.78
CA SER A 23 -40.53 49.85 50.02
C SER A 23 -41.96 50.32 49.74
N ASP A 24 -42.32 51.55 50.12
CA ASP A 24 -43.65 52.10 49.83
C ASP A 24 -43.85 52.34 48.33
N ALA A 25 -42.83 52.87 47.64
CA ALA A 25 -42.87 53.08 46.19
C ALA A 25 -42.98 51.75 45.42
N ALA A 26 -42.22 50.74 45.84
CA ALA A 26 -42.27 49.39 45.25
C ALA A 26 -43.62 48.72 45.50
N ASN A 27 -44.19 48.85 46.71
CA ASN A 27 -45.53 48.35 47.02
C ASN A 27 -46.60 49.04 46.18
N GLU A 28 -46.55 50.37 46.06
CA GLU A 28 -47.56 51.12 45.28
C GLU A 28 -47.49 50.77 43.79
N TRP A 29 -46.28 50.66 43.24
CA TRP A 29 -46.06 50.19 41.87
C TRP A 29 -46.58 48.76 41.66
N PHE A 30 -46.23 47.83 42.55
CA PHE A 30 -46.69 46.45 42.50
C PHE A 30 -48.21 46.35 42.64
N PHE A 31 -48.86 47.14 43.49
CA PHE A 31 -50.33 47.16 43.60
C PHE A 31 -51.01 47.63 42.30
N ARG A 32 -50.44 48.63 41.62
CA ARG A 32 -50.93 49.09 40.31
C ARG A 32 -50.74 48.01 39.23
N PHE A 33 -49.60 47.31 39.24
CA PHE A 33 -49.30 46.21 38.34
C PHE A 33 -50.21 44.99 38.59
N LYS A 34 -50.35 44.58 39.85
CA LYS A 34 -51.20 43.49 40.33
C LYS A 34 -52.68 43.68 39.98
N ARG A 35 -53.19 44.92 39.95
CA ARG A 35 -54.57 45.20 39.50
C ARG A 35 -54.81 44.88 38.02
N ARG A 36 -53.77 44.86 37.18
CA ARG A 36 -53.89 44.58 35.74
C ARG A 36 -53.89 43.09 35.40
N PHE A 37 -53.34 42.24 36.28
CA PHE A 37 -53.15 40.81 36.01
C PHE A 37 -53.86 39.93 37.04
N TYR A 38 -54.91 39.24 36.62
CA TYR A 38 -55.78 38.47 37.50
C TYR A 38 -55.04 37.34 38.25
N PHE A 39 -53.97 36.78 37.66
CA PHE A 39 -53.15 35.72 38.26
C PHE A 39 -52.27 36.20 39.43
N LEU A 40 -52.02 37.51 39.56
CA LEU A 40 -51.22 38.09 40.65
C LEU A 40 -52.05 38.38 41.92
N ARG A 41 -53.37 38.16 41.89
CA ARG A 41 -54.31 38.58 42.96
C ARG A 41 -53.95 38.03 44.35
N ASN A 42 -53.36 36.85 44.43
CA ASN A 42 -52.99 36.18 45.69
C ASN A 42 -51.48 36.19 46.00
N ILE A 43 -50.66 36.86 45.19
CA ILE A 43 -49.19 36.87 45.32
C ILE A 43 -48.76 38.08 46.17
N THR A 44 -47.89 37.88 47.16
CA THR A 44 -47.29 38.97 47.96
C THR A 44 -46.18 39.68 47.19
N LEU A 45 -45.75 40.88 47.62
CA LEU A 45 -44.65 41.60 46.97
C LEU A 45 -43.36 40.74 46.97
N THR A 46 -43.10 40.05 48.08
CA THR A 46 -41.96 39.15 48.25
C THR A 46 -42.04 37.96 47.30
N ASP A 47 -43.20 37.31 47.20
CA ASP A 47 -43.42 36.20 46.27
C ASP A 47 -43.22 36.64 44.82
N PHE A 48 -43.66 37.85 44.45
CA PHE A 48 -43.48 38.39 43.11
C PHE A 48 -42.00 38.60 42.78
N PHE A 49 -41.22 39.22 43.66
CA PHE A 49 -39.79 39.41 43.43
C PHE A 49 -39.02 38.09 43.48
N LEU A 50 -39.43 37.12 44.31
CA LEU A 50 -38.87 35.77 44.31
C LEU A 50 -39.18 35.03 43.00
N MET A 51 -40.40 35.11 42.48
CA MET A 51 -40.76 34.52 41.18
C MET A 51 -40.04 35.21 40.02
N LEU A 52 -39.91 36.54 40.04
CA LEU A 52 -39.18 37.30 39.03
C LEU A 52 -37.69 36.96 39.06
N GLY A 53 -37.09 36.95 40.26
CA GLY A 53 -35.70 36.56 40.47
C GLY A 53 -35.45 35.10 40.08
N GLY A 54 -36.37 34.19 40.42
CA GLY A 54 -36.32 32.78 40.03
C GLY A 54 -36.42 32.60 38.51
N THR A 55 -37.35 33.29 37.85
CA THR A 55 -37.48 33.27 36.38
C THR A 55 -36.23 33.85 35.72
N ALA A 56 -35.69 34.96 36.23
CA ALA A 56 -34.47 35.56 35.72
C ALA A 56 -33.26 34.63 35.90
N ALA A 57 -33.11 34.01 37.08
CA ALA A 57 -32.06 33.04 37.36
C ALA A 57 -32.18 31.80 36.46
N LEU A 58 -33.39 31.27 36.26
CA LEU A 58 -33.65 30.18 35.33
C LEU A 58 -33.34 30.58 33.89
N GLY A 59 -33.69 31.79 33.48
CA GLY A 59 -33.35 32.33 32.16
C GLY A 59 -31.84 32.41 31.97
N VAL A 60 -31.10 32.93 32.97
CA VAL A 60 -29.63 32.99 32.95
C VAL A 60 -29.03 31.59 32.87
N ILE A 61 -29.47 30.64 33.70
CA ILE A 61 -29.02 29.24 33.64
C ILE A 61 -29.33 28.63 32.27
N TYR A 62 -30.52 28.87 31.74
CA TYR A 62 -30.93 28.35 30.45
C TYR A 62 -30.02 28.86 29.32
N PHE A 63 -29.77 30.16 29.25
CA PHE A 63 -28.96 30.75 28.18
C PHE A 63 -27.46 30.52 28.34
N LEU A 64 -26.94 30.45 29.58
CA LEU A 64 -25.50 30.26 29.82
C LEU A 64 -25.08 28.80 29.88
N VAL A 65 -25.95 27.89 30.34
CA VAL A 65 -25.60 26.48 30.55
C VAL A 65 -26.37 25.58 29.58
N VAL A 66 -27.70 25.62 29.65
CA VAL A 66 -28.54 24.60 29.00
C VAL A 66 -28.46 24.72 27.48
N SER A 67 -28.57 25.93 26.93
CA SER A 67 -28.55 26.17 25.49
C SER A 67 -27.18 25.81 24.86
N PRO A 68 -26.03 26.28 25.38
CA PRO A 68 -24.74 25.90 24.82
C PRO A 68 -24.44 24.40 25.00
N ALA A 69 -24.79 23.80 26.14
CA ALA A 69 -24.60 22.36 26.35
C ALA A 69 -25.44 21.50 25.42
N PHE A 70 -26.70 21.88 25.16
CA PHE A 70 -27.55 21.18 24.20
C PHE A 70 -27.04 21.32 22.77
N SER A 71 -26.59 22.53 22.39
CA SER A 71 -25.96 22.77 21.08
C SER A 71 -24.68 21.96 20.92
N LEU A 72 -23.84 21.88 21.96
CA LEU A 72 -22.62 21.08 21.97
C LEU A 72 -22.95 19.60 21.79
N ALA A 73 -23.90 19.06 22.57
CA ALA A 73 -24.33 17.67 22.47
C ALA A 73 -24.87 17.33 21.07
N ARG A 74 -25.66 18.23 20.47
CA ARG A 74 -26.14 18.09 19.08
C ARG A 74 -24.96 18.01 18.11
N ASN A 75 -24.00 18.91 18.23
CA ASN A 75 -22.87 18.99 17.29
C ASN A 75 -21.94 17.78 17.43
N VAL A 76 -21.68 17.32 18.67
CA VAL A 76 -20.92 16.07 18.93
C VAL A 76 -21.63 14.85 18.33
N TYR A 77 -22.96 14.77 18.47
CA TYR A 77 -23.74 13.70 17.85
C TYR A 77 -23.64 13.73 16.31
N VAL A 78 -23.76 14.92 15.70
CA VAL A 78 -23.60 15.08 14.25
C VAL A 78 -22.20 14.72 13.79
N ILE A 79 -21.16 15.12 14.52
CA ILE A 79 -19.77 14.73 14.27
C ILE A 79 -19.66 13.21 14.24
N HIS A 80 -20.09 12.50 15.29
CA HIS A 80 -20.05 11.05 15.37
C HIS A 80 -20.70 10.37 14.16
N THR A 81 -21.96 10.70 13.88
CA THR A 81 -22.70 10.08 12.77
C THR A 81 -22.05 10.30 11.41
N ASN A 82 -21.42 11.47 11.18
CA ASN A 82 -20.70 11.74 9.94
C ASN A 82 -19.30 11.14 9.94
N LEU A 83 -18.68 10.94 11.10
CA LEU A 83 -17.36 10.33 11.23
C LEU A 83 -17.42 8.84 10.87
N THR A 84 -18.44 8.11 11.31
CA THR A 84 -18.71 6.74 10.84
C THR A 84 -18.96 6.71 9.33
N GLY A 85 -19.71 7.68 8.81
CA GLY A 85 -19.95 7.83 7.38
C GLY A 85 -18.67 8.15 6.58
N LEU A 86 -17.77 8.96 7.15
CA LEU A 86 -16.47 9.30 6.58
C LEU A 86 -15.55 8.07 6.58
N ASN A 87 -15.48 7.33 7.68
CA ASN A 87 -14.72 6.08 7.78
C ASN A 87 -15.14 5.09 6.68
N ASN A 88 -16.45 4.88 6.51
CA ASN A 88 -16.98 4.04 5.42
C ASN A 88 -16.62 4.58 4.04
N ALA A 89 -16.75 5.89 3.81
CA ALA A 89 -16.42 6.51 2.53
C ALA A 89 -14.93 6.39 2.18
N VAL A 90 -14.04 6.54 3.18
CA VAL A 90 -12.59 6.34 3.02
C VAL A 90 -12.30 4.88 2.66
N GLN A 91 -12.92 3.92 3.35
CA GLN A 91 -12.71 2.48 3.08
C GLN A 91 -13.12 2.06 1.67
N VAL A 92 -14.17 2.65 1.12
CA VAL A 92 -14.64 2.37 -0.26
C VAL A 92 -14.16 3.38 -1.29
N PHE A 93 -13.28 4.31 -0.91
CA PHE A 93 -12.73 5.38 -1.75
C PHE A 93 -13.80 6.27 -2.44
N ASP A 94 -14.94 6.50 -1.78
CA ASP A 94 -15.98 7.43 -2.25
C ASP A 94 -15.64 8.88 -1.84
N LEU A 95 -14.83 9.54 -2.67
CA LEU A 95 -14.30 10.88 -2.39
C LEU A 95 -15.42 11.94 -2.27
N ALA A 96 -16.50 11.81 -3.05
CA ALA A 96 -17.60 12.77 -3.03
C ALA A 96 -18.42 12.67 -1.73
N ALA A 97 -18.71 11.45 -1.28
CA ALA A 97 -19.30 11.24 0.04
C ALA A 97 -18.34 11.69 1.14
N GLY A 98 -17.06 11.32 1.05
CA GLY A 98 -16.02 11.71 2.00
C GLY A 98 -15.93 13.23 2.18
N GLU A 99 -15.85 13.99 1.09
CA GLU A 99 -15.79 15.46 1.08
C GLU A 99 -17.01 16.08 1.80
N SER A 100 -18.22 15.61 1.47
CA SER A 100 -19.47 16.09 2.08
C SER A 100 -19.53 15.81 3.60
N ARG A 101 -19.07 14.62 4.03
CA ARG A 101 -19.01 14.24 5.44
C ARG A 101 -17.96 15.06 6.19
N ALA A 102 -16.74 15.18 5.65
CA ALA A 102 -15.68 15.97 6.24
C ALA A 102 -16.09 17.45 6.40
N ALA A 103 -16.75 18.04 5.40
CA ALA A 103 -17.27 19.41 5.47
C ALA A 103 -18.30 19.58 6.59
N THR A 104 -19.20 18.60 6.74
CA THR A 104 -20.21 18.59 7.80
C THR A 104 -19.57 18.47 9.17
N ILE A 105 -18.60 17.56 9.35
CA ILE A 105 -17.84 17.39 10.61
C ILE A 105 -17.13 18.70 10.95
N LYS A 106 -16.39 19.28 10.00
CA LYS A 106 -15.65 20.54 10.17
C LYS A 106 -16.54 21.67 10.66
N SER A 107 -17.68 21.89 10.01
CA SER A 107 -18.64 22.93 10.42
C SER A 107 -19.14 22.73 11.86
N ASN A 108 -19.44 21.48 12.24
CA ASN A 108 -19.90 21.17 13.59
C ASN A 108 -18.79 21.22 14.64
N LEU A 109 -17.52 20.96 14.27
CA LEU A 109 -16.36 21.14 15.15
C LEU A 109 -16.15 22.62 15.50
N VAL A 110 -16.22 23.52 14.51
CA VAL A 110 -16.13 24.97 14.74
C VAL A 110 -17.24 25.45 15.67
N GLU A 111 -18.48 25.01 15.45
CA GLU A 111 -19.58 25.34 16.36
C GLU A 111 -19.37 24.73 17.76
N ALA A 112 -18.91 23.49 17.87
CA ALA A 112 -18.62 22.84 19.15
C ALA A 112 -17.51 23.57 19.93
N GLN A 113 -16.48 24.06 19.23
CA GLN A 113 -15.40 24.86 19.81
C GLN A 113 -15.93 26.16 20.40
N GLN A 114 -16.78 26.89 19.65
CA GLN A 114 -17.43 28.11 20.12
C GLN A 114 -18.34 27.85 21.33
N ARG A 115 -19.13 26.77 21.32
CA ARG A 115 -19.99 26.41 22.47
C ARG A 115 -19.18 25.99 23.69
N THR A 116 -18.05 25.32 23.49
CA THR A 116 -17.13 24.98 24.58
C THR A 116 -16.50 26.24 25.18
N GLU A 117 -16.17 27.23 24.36
CA GLU A 117 -15.70 28.55 24.82
C GLU A 117 -16.76 29.27 25.66
N GLU A 118 -18.02 29.29 25.22
CA GLU A 118 -19.15 29.83 26.00
C GLU A 118 -19.33 29.13 27.36
N LEU A 119 -19.00 27.83 27.44
CA LEU A 119 -19.07 27.03 28.66
C LEU A 119 -17.82 27.11 29.55
N ARG A 120 -16.79 27.87 29.15
CA ARG A 120 -15.52 28.02 29.90
C ARG A 120 -15.74 28.32 31.39
N PHE A 121 -16.73 29.16 31.72
CA PHE A 121 -17.00 29.53 33.10
C PHE A 121 -17.36 28.33 33.99
N LEU A 122 -17.93 27.26 33.44
CA LEU A 122 -18.23 26.03 34.20
C LEU A 122 -16.95 25.27 34.55
N PHE A 123 -15.98 25.23 33.62
CA PHE A 123 -14.66 24.65 33.87
C PHE A 123 -13.90 25.47 34.91
N ASP A 124 -13.96 26.80 34.81
CA ASP A 124 -13.35 27.70 35.81
C ASP A 124 -14.02 27.52 37.20
N LEU A 125 -15.35 27.38 37.25
CA LEU A 125 -16.10 27.14 38.50
C LEU A 125 -15.77 25.79 39.15
N THR A 126 -15.53 24.76 38.34
CA THR A 126 -15.18 23.40 38.79
C THR A 126 -13.68 23.18 38.97
N GLN A 127 -12.87 24.22 38.76
CA GLN A 127 -11.39 24.17 38.79
C GLN A 127 -10.78 23.17 37.78
N ASN A 128 -11.49 22.88 36.69
CA ASN A 128 -11.06 21.91 35.68
C ASN A 128 -10.56 22.60 34.39
N HIS A 129 -9.68 23.59 34.56
CA HIS A 129 -9.14 24.38 33.44
C HIS A 129 -8.32 23.53 32.45
N ALA A 130 -7.63 22.50 32.94
CA ALA A 130 -6.86 21.58 32.09
C ALA A 130 -7.77 20.82 31.11
N ALA A 131 -8.91 20.30 31.57
CA ALA A 131 -9.86 19.61 30.70
C ALA A 131 -10.46 20.56 29.64
N TYR A 132 -10.70 21.84 29.97
CA TYR A 132 -11.13 22.82 28.98
C TYR A 132 -10.07 23.00 27.88
N LEU A 133 -8.80 23.18 28.24
CA LEU A 133 -7.72 23.34 27.27
C LEU A 133 -7.53 22.08 26.42
N GLN A 134 -7.61 20.90 27.01
CA GLN A 134 -7.54 19.62 26.30
C GLN A 134 -8.68 19.49 25.28
N VAL A 135 -9.93 19.78 25.68
CA VAL A 135 -11.07 19.72 24.75
C VAL A 135 -10.94 20.75 23.63
N GLN A 136 -10.47 21.97 23.93
CA GLN A 136 -10.22 22.99 22.91
C GLN A 136 -9.14 22.57 21.92
N SER A 137 -8.01 22.02 22.40
CA SER A 137 -6.95 21.48 21.54
C SER A 137 -7.50 20.36 20.66
N LEU A 138 -8.16 19.37 21.26
CA LEU A 138 -8.75 18.25 20.52
C LEU A 138 -9.70 18.71 19.41
N LEU A 139 -10.55 19.71 19.67
CA LEU A 139 -11.47 20.26 18.67
C LEU A 139 -10.73 21.01 17.56
N ASP A 140 -9.66 21.74 17.89
CA ASP A 140 -8.82 22.46 16.93
C ASP A 140 -8.02 21.50 16.04
N ASP A 141 -7.38 20.50 16.64
CA ASP A 141 -6.64 19.44 15.95
C ASP A 141 -7.59 18.64 15.04
N SER A 142 -8.79 18.29 15.54
CA SER A 142 -9.83 17.65 14.73
C SER A 142 -10.27 18.51 13.55
N ASN A 143 -10.35 19.84 13.72
CA ASN A 143 -10.73 20.77 12.67
C ASN A 143 -9.63 20.89 11.60
N GLU A 144 -8.35 20.88 12.00
CA GLU A 144 -7.22 20.83 11.07
C GLU A 144 -7.17 19.50 10.32
N PHE A 145 -7.39 18.37 11.02
CA PHE A 145 -7.47 17.04 10.42
C PHE A 145 -8.59 16.94 9.37
N MET A 146 -9.78 17.47 9.67
CA MET A 146 -10.89 17.54 8.70
C MET A 146 -10.60 18.50 7.54
N SER A 147 -9.82 19.56 7.77
CA SER A 147 -9.37 20.45 6.69
C SER A 147 -8.44 19.73 5.74
N GLY A 148 -7.50 18.93 6.27
CA GLY A 148 -6.64 18.09 5.46
C GLY A 148 -7.43 17.07 4.62
N PHE A 149 -8.47 16.44 5.18
CA PHE A 149 -9.36 15.56 4.40
C PHE A 149 -10.05 16.27 3.24
N LEU A 150 -10.56 17.47 3.45
CA LEU A 150 -11.20 18.25 2.39
C LEU A 150 -10.21 18.57 1.27
N ASP A 151 -8.97 18.94 1.61
CA ASP A 151 -7.90 19.19 0.65
C ASP A 151 -7.56 17.90 -0.13
N VAL A 152 -7.41 16.76 0.56
CA VAL A 152 -7.13 15.45 -0.05
C VAL A 152 -8.27 15.04 -1.01
N PHE A 153 -9.53 15.06 -0.56
CA PHE A 153 -10.65 14.65 -1.42
C PHE A 153 -10.85 15.57 -2.61
N SER A 154 -10.70 16.88 -2.42
CA SER A 154 -10.75 17.86 -3.51
C SER A 154 -9.63 17.63 -4.51
N ALA A 155 -8.41 17.38 -4.01
CA ALA A 155 -7.25 17.14 -4.85
C ALA A 155 -7.38 15.84 -5.66
N LEU A 156 -7.93 14.76 -5.08
CA LEU A 156 -8.10 13.46 -5.72
C LEU A 156 -9.31 13.37 -6.65
N ARG A 157 -10.23 14.34 -6.63
CA ARG A 157 -11.45 14.33 -7.46
C ARG A 157 -11.18 14.18 -8.96
N PRO A 158 -10.18 14.85 -9.57
CA PRO A 158 -9.86 14.61 -10.98
C PRO A 158 -9.43 13.17 -11.28
N LEU A 159 -8.79 12.47 -10.33
CA LEU A 159 -8.46 11.05 -10.51
C LEU A 159 -9.75 10.20 -10.53
N GLN A 160 -10.70 10.47 -9.63
CA GLN A 160 -12.01 9.82 -9.66
C GLN A 160 -12.75 10.09 -10.98
N ASP A 161 -12.78 11.35 -11.43
CA ASP A 161 -13.38 11.74 -12.70
C ASP A 161 -12.71 10.99 -13.87
N TYR A 162 -11.37 10.90 -13.88
CA TYR A 162 -10.61 10.13 -14.87
C TYR A 162 -11.05 8.65 -14.87
N THR A 163 -11.09 8.00 -13.71
CA THR A 163 -11.48 6.58 -13.63
C THR A 163 -12.93 6.32 -14.08
N ALA A 164 -13.84 7.27 -13.83
CA ALA A 164 -15.24 7.17 -14.24
C ALA A 164 -15.45 7.44 -15.74
N GLU A 165 -14.60 8.27 -16.34
CA GLU A 165 -14.68 8.60 -17.77
C GLU A 165 -13.85 7.68 -18.66
N TYR A 166 -12.94 6.89 -18.07
CA TYR A 166 -11.99 6.04 -18.80
C TYR A 166 -12.69 4.95 -19.63
N LYS A 167 -12.61 5.08 -20.96
CA LYS A 167 -13.21 4.16 -21.94
C LYS A 167 -12.21 3.81 -23.04
N PRO A 168 -11.27 2.90 -22.77
CA PRO A 168 -10.13 2.66 -23.65
C PRO A 168 -10.48 1.93 -24.94
N ASN A 169 -11.67 1.29 -25.01
CA ASN A 169 -12.16 0.58 -26.20
C ASN A 169 -11.11 -0.36 -26.81
N ILE A 170 -10.44 -1.13 -25.95
CA ILE A 170 -9.51 -2.18 -26.39
C ILE A 170 -10.36 -3.33 -26.92
N VAL A 171 -10.03 -3.83 -28.10
CA VAL A 171 -10.75 -4.94 -28.74
C VAL A 171 -9.75 -6.03 -29.09
N TYR A 172 -10.04 -7.23 -28.62
CA TYR A 172 -9.34 -8.44 -29.02
C TYR A 172 -9.81 -8.88 -30.42
N ARG A 173 -8.87 -9.12 -31.33
CA ARG A 173 -9.16 -9.58 -32.70
C ARG A 173 -8.55 -10.95 -32.95
N PHE A 174 -9.39 -11.87 -33.39
CA PHE A 174 -8.94 -13.16 -33.90
C PHE A 174 -8.43 -12.98 -35.33
N SER A 175 -7.30 -13.60 -35.68
CA SER A 175 -6.80 -13.86 -37.05
C SER A 175 -6.15 -12.77 -37.91
N ASP A 176 -6.03 -11.50 -37.50
CA ASP A 176 -5.60 -10.42 -38.42
C ASP A 176 -4.13 -9.95 -38.23
N GLY A 177 -3.29 -10.73 -37.58
CA GLY A 177 -1.90 -10.34 -37.27
C GLY A 177 -1.75 -9.31 -36.15
N ASN A 178 -2.84 -8.64 -35.75
CA ASN A 178 -2.91 -7.77 -34.57
C ASN A 178 -3.92 -8.34 -33.57
N THR A 179 -3.42 -9.01 -32.53
CA THR A 179 -4.24 -9.66 -31.49
C THR A 179 -5.04 -8.64 -30.66
N LEU A 180 -4.54 -7.41 -30.54
CA LEU A 180 -5.19 -6.30 -29.86
C LEU A 180 -5.27 -5.07 -30.76
N SER A 181 -6.28 -4.24 -30.53
CA SER A 181 -6.39 -2.90 -31.10
C SER A 181 -7.05 -1.97 -30.09
N ALA A 182 -6.63 -0.70 -30.09
CA ALA A 182 -7.33 0.36 -29.37
C ALA A 182 -8.04 1.25 -30.41
N SER A 183 -9.27 1.65 -30.11
CA SER A 183 -9.94 2.72 -30.87
C SER A 183 -9.58 4.07 -30.27
N PRO A 184 -9.32 5.13 -31.07
CA PRO A 184 -9.02 6.45 -30.53
C PRO A 184 -10.18 6.93 -29.64
N ALA A 185 -9.95 6.99 -28.33
CA ALA A 185 -10.86 7.60 -27.39
C ALA A 185 -10.57 9.11 -27.28
N THR A 186 -11.56 9.90 -26.87
CA THR A 186 -11.30 11.28 -26.47
C THR A 186 -10.39 11.27 -25.24
N GLY A 187 -9.18 11.79 -25.38
CA GLY A 187 -8.20 11.85 -24.28
C GLY A 187 -8.71 12.66 -23.08
N SER A 188 -8.15 12.37 -21.92
CA SER A 188 -8.47 12.97 -20.62
C SER A 188 -7.51 14.11 -20.26
N GLY A 189 -6.92 14.79 -21.25
CA GLY A 189 -5.86 15.78 -21.05
C GLY A 189 -6.22 16.89 -20.05
N LEU A 190 -7.43 17.43 -20.11
CA LEU A 190 -7.90 18.44 -19.13
C LEU A 190 -8.01 17.88 -17.70
N THR A 191 -8.38 16.61 -17.56
CA THR A 191 -8.48 15.95 -16.26
C THR A 191 -7.08 15.70 -15.68
N LEU A 192 -6.13 15.27 -16.53
CA LEU A 192 -4.72 15.09 -16.14
C LEU A 192 -4.06 16.42 -15.78
N GLU A 193 -4.34 17.50 -16.51
CA GLU A 193 -3.88 18.86 -16.17
C GLU A 193 -4.38 19.28 -14.78
N ARG A 194 -5.65 19.02 -14.46
CA ARG A 194 -6.20 19.27 -13.11
C ARG A 194 -5.52 18.43 -12.03
N MET A 195 -5.13 17.19 -12.33
CA MET A 195 -4.34 16.38 -11.39
C MET A 195 -2.98 17.03 -11.12
N GLU A 196 -2.30 17.51 -12.17
CA GLU A 196 -1.02 18.21 -12.01
C GLU A 196 -1.14 19.49 -11.18
N GLU A 197 -2.20 20.28 -11.39
CA GLU A 197 -2.50 21.48 -10.61
C GLU A 197 -2.77 21.16 -9.13
N ASN A 198 -3.45 20.05 -8.87
CA ASN A 198 -3.88 19.65 -7.53
C ASN A 198 -2.82 18.92 -6.70
N ARG A 199 -1.67 18.55 -7.26
CA ARG A 199 -0.62 17.79 -6.55
C ARG A 199 -0.18 18.44 -5.23
N SER A 200 -0.06 19.77 -5.23
CA SER A 200 0.36 20.52 -4.05
C SER A 200 -0.70 20.53 -2.95
N LEU A 201 -1.97 20.59 -3.35
CA LEU A 201 -3.10 20.53 -2.44
C LEU A 201 -3.18 19.17 -1.75
N LEU A 202 -2.96 18.08 -2.51
CA LEU A 202 -2.92 16.73 -1.95
C LEU A 202 -1.85 16.60 -0.86
N LYS A 203 -0.61 17.02 -1.16
CA LYS A 203 0.50 16.97 -0.22
C LYS A 203 0.25 17.82 1.03
N ILE A 204 -0.26 19.06 0.85
CA ILE A 204 -0.64 19.92 1.98
C ILE A 204 -1.72 19.25 2.83
N GLY A 205 -2.71 18.62 2.20
CA GLY A 205 -3.78 17.91 2.88
C GLY A 205 -3.27 16.73 3.73
N VAL A 206 -2.41 15.89 3.14
CA VAL A 206 -1.77 14.76 3.85
C VAL A 206 -0.87 15.25 4.98
N ASP A 207 -0.03 16.26 4.76
CA ASP A 207 0.85 16.83 5.80
C ASP A 207 0.05 17.40 6.99
N ARG A 208 -1.10 18.04 6.72
CA ARG A 208 -2.01 18.54 7.75
C ARG A 208 -2.62 17.39 8.55
N MET A 209 -3.09 16.37 7.85
CA MET A 209 -3.65 15.18 8.47
C MET A 209 -2.60 14.47 9.35
N GLU A 210 -1.37 14.30 8.86
CA GLU A 210 -0.28 13.65 9.58
C GLU A 210 0.02 14.34 10.92
N LYS A 211 0.15 15.66 10.88
CA LYS A 211 0.45 16.47 12.07
C LYS A 211 -0.67 16.38 13.10
N ALA A 212 -1.92 16.57 12.69
CA ALA A 212 -3.06 16.61 13.60
C ALA A 212 -3.45 15.22 14.15
N ARG A 213 -3.21 14.15 13.40
CA ARG A 213 -3.56 12.77 13.75
C ARG A 213 -2.99 12.34 15.10
N ALA A 214 -1.69 12.53 15.32
CA ALA A 214 -1.02 12.09 16.54
C ALA A 214 -1.60 12.80 17.77
N ASP A 215 -1.85 14.10 17.64
CA ASP A 215 -2.41 14.95 18.70
C ASP A 215 -3.87 14.58 18.99
N ILE A 216 -4.68 14.22 17.99
CA ILE A 216 -6.05 13.73 18.20
C ILE A 216 -6.07 12.42 18.98
N LEU A 217 -5.24 11.44 18.62
CA LEU A 217 -5.22 10.14 19.30
C LEU A 217 -4.77 10.30 20.76
N ALA A 218 -3.76 11.14 21.02
CA ALA A 218 -3.34 11.49 22.38
C ALA A 218 -4.46 12.23 23.14
N GLY A 219 -5.08 13.24 22.52
CA GLY A 219 -6.17 14.01 23.11
C GLY A 219 -7.41 13.16 23.44
N LEU A 220 -7.74 12.17 22.61
CA LEU A 220 -8.81 11.20 22.87
C LEU A 220 -8.46 10.26 24.02
N ALA A 221 -7.18 9.91 24.22
CA ALA A 221 -6.75 9.10 25.35
C ALA A 221 -6.89 9.81 26.71
N GLU A 222 -6.72 11.13 26.71
CA GLU A 222 -6.87 11.98 27.91
C GLU A 222 -8.31 12.49 28.11
N SER A 223 -9.17 12.34 27.10
CA SER A 223 -10.56 12.81 27.14
C SER A 223 -11.48 11.94 28.02
N PRO A 224 -12.63 12.47 28.48
CA PRO A 224 -13.63 11.68 29.18
C PRO A 224 -14.05 10.44 28.39
N ALA A 225 -14.24 9.30 29.08
CA ALA A 225 -14.52 8.00 28.45
C ALA A 225 -15.67 8.05 27.42
N TRP A 226 -16.77 8.74 27.73
CA TRP A 226 -17.92 8.85 26.82
C TRP A 226 -17.57 9.53 25.48
N LEU A 227 -16.60 10.45 25.45
CA LEU A 227 -16.15 11.14 24.24
C LEU A 227 -15.14 10.28 23.48
N SER A 228 -14.20 9.68 24.22
CA SER A 228 -13.25 8.71 23.65
C SER A 228 -13.98 7.55 22.97
N ASP A 229 -14.91 6.90 23.65
CA ASP A 229 -15.66 5.74 23.14
C ASP A 229 -16.51 6.10 21.90
N LEU A 230 -16.91 7.36 21.77
CA LEU A 230 -17.75 7.84 20.67
C LEU A 230 -16.93 8.17 19.40
N MET A 231 -15.64 8.47 19.50
CA MET A 231 -14.82 8.88 18.35
C MET A 231 -13.68 7.93 18.03
N ARG A 232 -13.14 7.22 19.02
CA ARG A 232 -11.88 6.48 18.90
C ARG A 232 -11.92 5.42 17.81
N ASP A 233 -12.98 4.62 17.73
CA ASP A 233 -13.06 3.51 16.77
C ASP A 233 -13.06 4.02 15.33
N ASP A 234 -13.80 5.09 15.03
CA ASP A 234 -13.85 5.66 13.69
C ASP A 234 -12.55 6.41 13.33
N ILE A 235 -11.94 7.14 14.28
CA ILE A 235 -10.62 7.77 14.05
C ILE A 235 -9.56 6.71 13.82
N THR A 236 -9.56 5.63 14.60
CA THR A 236 -8.63 4.50 14.42
C THR A 236 -8.88 3.80 13.08
N GLY A 237 -10.14 3.60 12.69
CA GLY A 237 -10.51 3.06 11.39
C GLY A 237 -9.95 3.90 10.24
N ILE A 238 -10.13 5.22 10.31
CA ILE A 238 -9.54 6.17 9.36
C ILE A 238 -8.00 6.12 9.40
N ASP A 239 -7.42 6.00 10.60
CA ASP A 239 -5.98 5.94 10.81
C ASP A 239 -5.31 4.79 10.07
N THR A 240 -5.97 3.63 10.04
CA THR A 240 -5.47 2.47 9.29
C THR A 240 -5.33 2.72 7.79
N GLN A 241 -6.06 3.71 7.25
CA GLN A 241 -6.04 4.07 5.83
C GLN A 241 -5.05 5.22 5.54
N PHE A 242 -4.49 5.86 6.57
CA PHE A 242 -3.57 6.98 6.42
C PHE A 242 -2.32 6.63 5.58
N PRO A 243 -1.65 5.47 5.76
CA PRO A 243 -0.52 5.09 4.90
C PRO A 243 -0.86 5.02 3.41
N ALA A 244 -2.11 4.67 3.06
CA ALA A 244 -2.56 4.64 1.67
C ALA A 244 -2.67 6.06 1.08
N PHE A 245 -3.13 7.05 1.86
CA PHE A 245 -3.14 8.45 1.42
C PHE A 245 -1.74 9.03 1.28
N THR A 246 -0.82 8.71 2.18
CA THR A 246 0.59 9.12 2.07
C THR A 246 1.23 8.52 0.81
N SER A 247 1.11 7.21 0.63
CA SER A 247 1.61 6.52 -0.57
C SER A 247 1.00 7.07 -1.86
N LEU A 248 -0.32 7.36 -1.85
CA LEU A 248 -0.97 8.00 -2.98
C LEU A 248 -0.44 9.41 -3.21
N ALA A 249 -0.25 10.23 -2.18
CA ALA A 249 0.27 11.59 -2.33
C ALA A 249 1.70 11.61 -2.88
N ASP A 250 2.55 10.68 -2.45
CA ASP A 250 3.92 10.53 -2.94
C ASP A 250 3.97 10.06 -4.39
N THR A 251 2.95 9.33 -4.85
CA THR A 251 2.88 8.81 -6.23
C THR A 251 2.04 9.67 -7.18
N TYR A 252 1.14 10.50 -6.64
CA TYR A 252 0.14 11.24 -7.41
C TYR A 252 0.73 12.18 -8.45
N GLU A 253 1.88 12.78 -8.13
CA GLU A 253 2.58 13.69 -9.05
C GLU A 253 3.06 13.01 -10.33
N TYR A 254 3.26 11.69 -10.31
CA TYR A 254 3.73 10.92 -11.45
C TYR A 254 2.59 10.42 -12.34
N ILE A 255 1.36 10.27 -11.80
CA ILE A 255 0.25 9.66 -12.54
C ILE A 255 -0.03 10.36 -13.88
N PRO A 256 -0.14 11.71 -13.97
CA PRO A 256 -0.38 12.38 -15.24
C PRO A 256 0.71 12.12 -16.28
N VAL A 257 1.98 12.15 -15.86
CA VAL A 257 3.13 11.91 -16.72
C VAL A 257 3.14 10.46 -17.22
N LEU A 258 2.89 9.50 -16.32
CA LEU A 258 2.80 8.08 -16.65
C LEU A 258 1.68 7.80 -17.67
N LEU A 259 0.59 8.55 -17.59
CA LEU A 259 -0.55 8.48 -18.50
C LEU A 259 -0.34 9.26 -19.82
N GLY A 260 0.82 9.89 -20.00
CA GLY A 260 1.17 10.61 -21.22
C GLY A 260 0.50 11.96 -21.37
N SER A 261 0.31 12.68 -20.26
CA SER A 261 -0.03 14.11 -20.24
C SER A 261 1.03 14.89 -21.03
N GLY A 262 0.63 15.54 -22.11
CA GLY A 262 1.48 16.41 -22.94
C GLY A 262 2.48 15.68 -23.86
N ASN A 263 2.96 14.48 -23.52
CA ASN A 263 3.84 13.66 -24.35
C ASN A 263 3.38 12.20 -24.35
N PRO A 264 3.21 11.56 -25.53
CA PRO A 264 2.90 10.15 -25.60
C PRO A 264 3.98 9.28 -24.93
N GLN A 265 3.54 8.30 -24.15
CA GLN A 265 4.41 7.32 -23.48
C GLN A 265 4.25 5.96 -24.16
N GLU A 266 5.35 5.26 -24.40
CA GLU A 266 5.33 3.87 -24.88
C GLU A 266 5.83 2.95 -23.78
N TYR A 267 5.01 1.99 -23.38
CA TYR A 267 5.37 0.97 -22.40
C TYR A 267 5.50 -0.38 -23.10
N LEU A 268 6.46 -1.18 -22.63
CA LEU A 268 6.63 -2.56 -23.06
C LEU A 268 6.24 -3.49 -21.92
N ILE A 269 5.23 -4.34 -22.15
CA ILE A 269 4.87 -5.44 -21.26
C ILE A 269 5.51 -6.72 -21.80
N VAL A 270 6.40 -7.33 -21.04
CA VAL A 270 7.04 -8.61 -21.31
C VAL A 270 6.24 -9.68 -20.58
N VAL A 271 5.72 -10.65 -21.32
CA VAL A 271 4.94 -11.75 -20.76
C VAL A 271 5.84 -12.97 -20.63
N GLN A 272 5.88 -13.56 -19.44
CA GLN A 272 6.66 -14.74 -19.12
C GLN A 272 5.80 -15.96 -18.82
N ASP A 273 6.30 -17.12 -19.23
CA ASP A 273 5.78 -18.44 -18.89
C ASP A 273 6.62 -19.04 -17.75
N ASN A 274 6.28 -18.68 -16.51
CA ASN A 274 6.96 -19.19 -15.33
C ASN A 274 6.70 -20.69 -15.05
N ALA A 275 5.88 -21.37 -15.85
CA ALA A 275 5.82 -22.82 -15.85
C ALA A 275 7.05 -23.44 -16.54
N ARG A 276 7.61 -22.75 -17.55
CA ARG A 276 8.95 -23.00 -18.13
C ARG A 276 9.94 -22.04 -17.48
N TYR A 277 10.16 -22.29 -16.19
CA TYR A 277 10.92 -21.38 -15.35
C TYR A 277 12.39 -21.27 -15.75
N THR A 278 12.94 -20.08 -15.60
CA THR A 278 14.36 -19.77 -15.76
C THR A 278 14.78 -18.83 -14.64
N ALA A 279 16.08 -18.60 -14.47
CA ALA A 279 16.58 -17.62 -13.52
C ALA A 279 15.93 -16.24 -13.65
N GLY A 280 15.57 -15.86 -14.88
CA GLY A 280 14.85 -14.63 -15.15
C GLY A 280 13.34 -14.66 -14.82
N GLY A 281 12.84 -15.70 -14.18
CA GLY A 281 11.44 -15.87 -13.77
C GLY A 281 10.53 -16.58 -14.76
N GLY A 282 11.06 -17.02 -15.90
CA GLY A 282 10.31 -17.76 -16.92
C GLY A 282 10.71 -17.42 -18.35
N GLU A 283 10.44 -18.34 -19.26
CA GLU A 283 10.65 -18.14 -20.69
C GLU A 283 9.76 -17.01 -21.23
N ILE A 284 10.30 -16.16 -22.09
CA ILE A 284 9.56 -15.03 -22.66
C ILE A 284 8.52 -15.58 -23.66
N ALA A 285 7.25 -15.48 -23.32
CA ALA A 285 6.14 -15.88 -24.18
C ALA A 285 5.82 -14.82 -25.24
N GLY A 286 6.14 -13.55 -24.99
CA GLY A 286 5.98 -12.48 -25.97
C GLY A 286 5.92 -11.10 -25.34
N PHE A 287 5.50 -10.14 -26.15
CA PHE A 287 5.55 -8.73 -25.80
C PHE A 287 4.24 -8.03 -26.16
N ILE A 288 3.85 -7.05 -25.35
CA ILE A 288 2.72 -6.18 -25.61
C ILE A 288 3.20 -4.76 -25.45
N SER A 289 3.28 -4.00 -26.55
CA SER A 289 3.56 -2.58 -26.46
C SER A 289 2.27 -1.79 -26.36
N VAL A 290 2.25 -0.81 -25.46
CA VAL A 290 1.11 0.06 -25.20
C VAL A 290 1.58 1.50 -25.32
N SER A 291 1.03 2.21 -26.30
CA SER A 291 1.23 3.65 -26.46
C SER A 291 0.07 4.39 -25.78
N LEU A 292 0.37 5.22 -24.79
CA LEU A 292 -0.58 6.06 -24.08
C LEU A 292 -0.37 7.52 -24.47
N ALA A 293 -1.46 8.25 -24.69
CA ALA A 293 -1.41 9.71 -24.79
C ALA A 293 -2.66 10.30 -24.16
N ASP A 294 -2.49 11.33 -23.33
CA ASP A 294 -3.56 11.98 -22.58
C ASP A 294 -4.46 11.00 -21.83
N GLY A 295 -3.86 9.97 -21.22
CA GLY A 295 -4.55 8.98 -20.39
C GLY A 295 -5.38 7.95 -21.14
N VAL A 296 -5.24 7.85 -22.47
CA VAL A 296 -5.92 6.80 -23.24
C VAL A 296 -4.95 6.01 -24.11
N PRO A 297 -5.13 4.68 -24.24
CA PRO A 297 -4.38 3.87 -25.19
C PRO A 297 -4.62 4.34 -26.63
N GLN A 298 -3.54 4.74 -27.31
CA GLN A 298 -3.53 5.13 -28.72
C GLN A 298 -3.25 3.93 -29.63
N ALA A 299 -2.35 3.06 -29.19
CA ALA A 299 -1.98 1.85 -29.90
C ALA A 299 -1.65 0.75 -28.91
N VAL A 300 -2.07 -0.48 -29.21
CA VAL A 300 -1.65 -1.69 -28.50
C VAL A 300 -1.17 -2.68 -29.55
N THR A 301 0.06 -3.17 -29.43
CA THR A 301 0.66 -4.11 -30.37
C THR A 301 1.13 -5.34 -29.62
N VAL A 302 0.72 -6.52 -30.06
CA VAL A 302 1.19 -7.80 -29.51
C VAL A 302 2.23 -8.36 -30.46
N LEU A 303 3.40 -8.70 -29.94
CA LEU A 303 4.50 -9.26 -30.71
C LEU A 303 4.86 -10.65 -30.16
N LYS A 304 5.09 -11.59 -31.08
CA LYS A 304 5.65 -12.90 -30.77
C LYS A 304 7.16 -12.78 -30.55
N PRO A 305 7.77 -13.69 -29.77
CA PRO A 305 9.23 -13.76 -29.63
C PRO A 305 9.96 -13.82 -30.97
N SER A 306 9.43 -14.56 -31.94
CA SER A 306 10.00 -14.71 -33.29
C SER A 306 9.99 -13.41 -34.13
N GLU A 307 9.22 -12.39 -33.74
CA GLU A 307 9.14 -11.10 -34.45
C GLU A 307 10.20 -10.08 -33.98
N LEU A 308 10.85 -10.36 -32.84
CA LEU A 308 11.98 -9.59 -32.31
C LEU A 308 13.29 -10.24 -32.75
N SER A 309 13.91 -9.67 -33.79
CA SER A 309 15.27 -10.03 -34.19
C SER A 309 16.29 -9.35 -33.28
N LEU A 310 17.36 -10.08 -32.95
CA LEU A 310 18.55 -9.53 -32.29
C LEU A 310 19.43 -8.72 -33.27
N ASP A 311 19.05 -8.60 -34.54
CA ASP A 311 19.77 -7.81 -35.53
C ASP A 311 19.95 -6.35 -35.07
N GLY A 312 21.20 -5.94 -34.89
CA GLY A 312 21.56 -4.59 -34.45
C GLY A 312 21.61 -4.41 -32.93
N PHE A 313 21.16 -5.40 -32.15
CA PHE A 313 21.39 -5.46 -30.72
C PHE A 313 22.76 -6.08 -30.43
N ARG A 314 23.47 -5.56 -29.43
CA ARG A 314 24.74 -6.12 -28.94
C ARG A 314 24.70 -6.16 -27.43
N ALA A 315 24.61 -7.35 -26.86
CA ALA A 315 24.73 -7.55 -25.43
C ALA A 315 26.09 -7.02 -24.96
N ASP A 316 26.09 -6.23 -23.90
CA ASP A 316 27.32 -5.80 -23.26
C ASP A 316 27.95 -6.94 -22.43
N GLN A 317 29.15 -6.70 -21.92
CA GLN A 317 29.87 -7.71 -21.15
C GLN A 317 29.18 -8.06 -19.84
N LEU A 318 28.41 -7.14 -19.24
CA LEU A 318 27.70 -7.39 -17.99
C LEU A 318 26.52 -8.34 -18.23
N VAL A 319 25.73 -8.11 -19.29
CA VAL A 319 24.65 -8.99 -19.73
C VAL A 319 25.18 -10.38 -20.05
N LEU A 320 26.27 -10.48 -20.82
CA LEU A 320 26.86 -11.77 -21.16
C LEU A 320 27.43 -12.48 -19.92
N ALA A 321 28.01 -11.74 -18.97
CA ALA A 321 28.51 -12.33 -17.73
C ALA A 321 27.37 -12.90 -16.88
N ASP A 322 26.25 -12.19 -16.77
CA ASP A 322 25.08 -12.65 -16.00
C ASP A 322 24.40 -13.86 -16.65
N ILE A 323 24.24 -13.87 -17.98
CA ILE A 323 23.73 -15.04 -18.71
C ILE A 323 24.64 -16.26 -18.49
N ASN A 324 25.95 -16.09 -18.67
CA ASN A 324 26.93 -17.17 -18.49
C ASN A 324 27.10 -17.61 -17.04
N LEU A 325 26.57 -16.84 -16.08
CA LEU A 325 26.53 -17.25 -14.68
C LEU A 325 25.60 -18.44 -14.46
N LEU A 326 24.59 -18.62 -15.33
CA LEU A 326 23.52 -19.61 -15.13
C LEU A 326 23.25 -20.48 -16.37
N ALA A 327 23.88 -20.18 -17.50
CA ALA A 327 23.81 -20.97 -18.72
C ALA A 327 24.59 -22.29 -18.60
N ASN A 328 24.11 -23.33 -19.28
CA ASN A 328 24.83 -24.60 -19.43
C ASN A 328 25.76 -24.63 -20.67
N LYS A 329 25.82 -23.53 -21.42
CA LYS A 329 26.61 -23.34 -22.64
C LYS A 329 27.22 -21.94 -22.61
N ASP A 330 28.36 -21.76 -23.26
CA ASP A 330 28.96 -20.44 -23.43
C ASP A 330 28.11 -19.58 -24.40
N VAL A 331 27.62 -18.46 -23.90
CA VAL A 331 26.88 -17.44 -24.64
C VAL A 331 27.80 -16.26 -24.93
N THR A 332 27.94 -15.93 -26.21
CA THR A 332 28.74 -14.81 -26.73
C THR A 332 27.84 -13.83 -27.47
N ALA A 333 28.38 -12.65 -27.80
CA ALA A 333 27.67 -11.65 -28.58
C ALA A 333 27.23 -12.16 -29.97
N GLU A 334 27.87 -13.20 -30.50
CA GLU A 334 27.59 -13.76 -31.82
C GLU A 334 26.55 -14.89 -31.81
N ASN A 335 26.33 -15.57 -30.68
CA ASN A 335 25.45 -16.73 -30.60
C ASN A 335 24.25 -16.56 -29.65
N ILE A 336 24.15 -15.41 -28.96
CA ILE A 336 23.04 -15.07 -28.08
C ILE A 336 21.70 -15.17 -28.81
N THR A 337 20.71 -15.73 -28.12
CA THR A 337 19.33 -15.89 -28.56
C THR A 337 18.38 -15.16 -27.61
N LEU A 338 17.13 -14.95 -28.05
CA LEU A 338 16.13 -14.30 -27.20
C LEU A 338 15.84 -15.11 -25.93
N SER A 339 15.89 -16.46 -26.02
CA SER A 339 15.71 -17.34 -24.87
C SER A 339 16.84 -17.23 -23.85
N ASP A 340 18.06 -16.89 -24.28
CA ASP A 340 19.17 -16.68 -23.36
C ASP A 340 18.96 -15.42 -22.49
N LEU A 341 18.17 -14.42 -22.93
CA LEU A 341 17.82 -13.27 -22.11
C LEU A 341 16.95 -13.64 -20.90
N ALA A 342 16.28 -14.79 -20.94
CA ALA A 342 15.52 -15.31 -19.81
C ALA A 342 16.44 -15.88 -18.71
N LEU A 343 17.75 -15.98 -18.94
CA LEU A 343 18.73 -16.40 -17.93
C LEU A 343 19.32 -15.23 -17.13
N ILE A 344 19.02 -13.98 -17.51
CA ILE A 344 19.47 -12.80 -16.76
C ILE A 344 18.74 -12.77 -15.41
N SER A 345 19.48 -13.00 -14.34
CA SER A 345 18.98 -13.12 -12.97
C SER A 345 18.61 -11.77 -12.38
N ASP A 346 19.44 -10.75 -12.63
CA ASP A 346 19.20 -9.37 -12.21
C ASP A 346 17.95 -8.81 -12.94
N PRO A 347 16.86 -8.48 -12.22
CA PRO A 347 15.62 -8.01 -12.85
C PRO A 347 15.79 -6.69 -13.61
N ASP A 348 16.58 -5.75 -13.09
CA ASP A 348 16.78 -4.43 -13.69
C ASP A 348 17.62 -4.56 -14.96
N LEU A 349 18.72 -5.32 -14.91
CA LEU A 349 19.55 -5.61 -16.06
C LEU A 349 18.74 -6.33 -17.15
N ARG A 350 17.90 -7.30 -16.77
CA ARG A 350 17.05 -8.04 -17.70
C ARG A 350 16.06 -7.11 -18.41
N LEU A 351 15.29 -6.33 -17.65
CA LEU A 351 14.28 -5.45 -18.21
C LEU A 351 14.89 -4.35 -19.06
N LYS A 352 16.01 -3.78 -18.63
CA LYS A 352 16.79 -2.83 -19.42
C LYS A 352 17.22 -3.44 -20.75
N THR A 353 17.82 -4.63 -20.72
CA THR A 353 18.31 -5.33 -21.91
C THR A 353 17.18 -5.62 -22.91
N VAL A 354 16.04 -6.11 -22.41
CA VAL A 354 14.85 -6.36 -23.22
C VAL A 354 14.27 -5.06 -23.79
N GLY A 355 14.26 -3.98 -23.00
CA GLY A 355 13.85 -2.65 -23.45
C GLY A 355 14.72 -2.11 -24.58
N GLU A 356 16.05 -2.19 -24.44
CA GLU A 356 17.02 -1.78 -25.46
C GLU A 356 16.85 -2.56 -26.76
N LEU A 357 16.65 -3.89 -26.68
CA LEU A 357 16.35 -4.73 -27.82
C LEU A 357 15.08 -4.27 -28.54
N TYR A 358 14.00 -4.02 -27.80
CA TYR A 358 12.74 -3.54 -28.36
C TYR A 358 12.89 -2.15 -29.00
N THR A 359 13.57 -1.21 -28.33
CA THR A 359 13.79 0.15 -28.85
C THR A 359 14.65 0.12 -30.12
N ALA A 360 15.69 -0.72 -30.18
CA ALA A 360 16.50 -0.91 -31.37
C ALA A 360 15.66 -1.40 -32.57
N ARG A 361 14.70 -2.30 -32.33
CA ARG A 361 13.83 -2.87 -33.34
C ARG A 361 12.70 -1.95 -33.79
N SER A 362 12.06 -1.25 -32.84
CA SER A 362 10.87 -0.42 -33.06
C SER A 362 11.20 1.02 -33.44
N GLY A 363 12.40 1.50 -33.10
CA GLY A 363 12.79 2.90 -33.22
C GLY A 363 12.06 3.83 -32.26
N LYS A 364 11.33 3.30 -31.27
CA LYS A 364 10.57 4.06 -30.29
C LYS A 364 11.26 4.00 -28.91
N PRO A 365 11.49 5.14 -28.26
CA PRO A 365 11.94 5.14 -26.87
C PRO A 365 10.81 4.61 -25.97
N LEU A 366 11.18 3.87 -24.93
CA LEU A 366 10.25 3.34 -23.94
C LEU A 366 10.24 4.24 -22.70
N ALA A 367 9.05 4.51 -22.19
CA ALA A 367 8.81 5.14 -20.90
C ALA A 367 9.01 4.16 -19.74
N GLY A 368 8.82 2.86 -19.99
CA GLY A 368 9.07 1.81 -19.00
C GLY A 368 8.88 0.41 -19.59
N VAL A 369 9.48 -0.56 -18.92
CA VAL A 369 9.35 -1.99 -19.19
C VAL A 369 8.72 -2.66 -17.97
N ILE A 370 7.67 -3.42 -18.21
CA ILE A 370 6.89 -4.15 -17.21
C ILE A 370 7.01 -5.61 -17.56
N MET A 371 7.31 -6.47 -16.60
CA MET A 371 7.35 -7.91 -16.81
C MET A 371 6.33 -8.60 -15.93
N LEU A 372 5.53 -9.49 -16.51
CA LEU A 372 4.42 -10.19 -15.88
C LEU A 372 4.53 -11.69 -16.16
N ASN A 373 4.19 -12.54 -15.19
CA ASN A 373 4.15 -14.00 -15.35
C ASN A 373 2.73 -14.59 -15.17
N LEU A 374 2.55 -15.89 -15.44
CA LEU A 374 1.24 -16.55 -15.40
C LEU A 374 0.54 -16.45 -14.03
N ASN A 375 1.27 -16.31 -12.93
CA ASN A 375 0.66 -16.10 -11.60
C ASN A 375 -0.15 -14.79 -11.56
N VAL A 376 0.29 -13.75 -12.29
CA VAL A 376 -0.48 -12.51 -12.46
C VAL A 376 -1.80 -12.79 -13.16
N MET A 377 -1.79 -13.60 -14.23
CA MET A 377 -3.00 -14.01 -14.93
C MET A 377 -3.96 -14.78 -14.01
N GLU A 378 -3.45 -15.73 -13.23
CA GLU A 378 -4.27 -16.50 -12.28
C GLU A 378 -4.97 -15.61 -11.26
N ARG A 379 -4.29 -14.59 -10.73
CA ARG A 379 -4.92 -13.63 -9.81
C ARG A 379 -6.04 -12.83 -10.47
N PHE A 380 -5.84 -12.41 -11.71
CA PHE A 380 -6.91 -11.76 -12.47
C PHE A 380 -8.07 -12.73 -12.79
N LEU A 381 -7.81 -14.01 -13.06
CA LEU A 381 -8.86 -15.01 -13.27
C LEU A 381 -9.63 -15.28 -11.97
N ARG A 382 -8.95 -15.36 -10.82
CA ARG A 382 -9.57 -15.51 -9.50
C ARG A 382 -10.50 -14.35 -9.17
N ALA A 383 -10.07 -13.11 -9.42
CA ALA A 383 -10.84 -11.92 -9.10
C ALA A 383 -11.91 -11.57 -10.16
N GLY A 384 -11.59 -11.75 -11.45
CA GLY A 384 -12.44 -11.38 -12.58
C GLY A 384 -13.30 -12.51 -13.14
N GLY A 385 -13.15 -13.73 -12.63
CA GLY A 385 -13.84 -14.92 -13.11
C GLY A 385 -13.17 -15.56 -14.35
N PRO A 386 -13.78 -16.63 -14.89
CA PRO A 386 -13.20 -17.43 -15.95
C PRO A 386 -13.02 -16.64 -17.27
N LEU A 387 -12.06 -17.08 -18.08
CA LEU A 387 -11.80 -16.59 -19.43
C LEU A 387 -12.03 -17.70 -20.44
N SER A 388 -12.79 -17.45 -21.51
CA SER A 388 -13.02 -18.45 -22.56
C SER A 388 -12.15 -18.18 -23.78
N TYR A 389 -11.41 -19.20 -24.23
CA TYR A 389 -10.60 -19.15 -25.44
C TYR A 389 -10.65 -20.50 -26.16
N GLN A 390 -10.99 -20.50 -27.45
CA GLN A 390 -11.13 -21.70 -28.30
C GLN A 390 -11.95 -22.84 -27.65
N GLN A 391 -13.09 -22.51 -27.04
CA GLN A 391 -13.97 -23.47 -26.33
C GLN A 391 -13.40 -24.08 -25.05
N VAL A 392 -12.21 -23.65 -24.62
CA VAL A 392 -11.63 -23.98 -23.31
C VAL A 392 -11.91 -22.83 -22.35
N GLU A 393 -12.31 -23.18 -21.13
CA GLU A 393 -12.53 -22.23 -20.04
C GLU A 393 -11.33 -22.26 -19.09
N PHE A 394 -10.75 -21.08 -18.87
CA PHE A 394 -9.57 -20.86 -18.04
C PHE A 394 -9.99 -20.22 -16.72
N THR A 395 -9.76 -20.91 -15.62
CA THR A 395 -9.80 -20.39 -14.25
C THR A 395 -8.38 -20.32 -13.69
N ASP A 396 -8.22 -19.83 -12.46
CA ASP A 396 -6.93 -19.91 -11.78
C ASP A 396 -6.47 -21.36 -11.59
N ASP A 397 -7.38 -22.29 -11.32
CA ASP A 397 -7.05 -23.72 -11.17
C ASP A 397 -6.81 -24.46 -12.50
N THR A 398 -7.43 -24.02 -13.60
CA THR A 398 -7.36 -24.71 -14.89
C THR A 398 -6.40 -24.09 -15.89
N LEU A 399 -5.62 -23.06 -15.51
CA LEU A 399 -4.77 -22.32 -16.46
C LEU A 399 -3.79 -23.24 -17.21
N LEU A 400 -2.93 -23.97 -16.49
CA LEU A 400 -1.93 -24.85 -17.10
C LEU A 400 -2.57 -26.03 -17.86
N SER A 401 -3.58 -26.66 -17.28
CA SER A 401 -4.28 -27.79 -17.92
C SER A 401 -5.02 -27.35 -19.18
N GLY A 402 -5.62 -26.16 -19.18
CA GLY A 402 -6.25 -25.54 -20.35
C GLY A 402 -5.25 -25.24 -21.46
N ILE A 403 -4.06 -24.72 -21.12
CA ILE A 403 -2.97 -24.52 -22.10
C ILE A 403 -2.58 -25.86 -22.73
N ASN A 404 -2.40 -26.92 -21.91
CA ASN A 404 -2.04 -28.25 -22.41
C ASN A 404 -3.13 -28.88 -23.28
N ILE A 405 -4.42 -28.63 -22.98
CA ILE A 405 -5.54 -29.08 -23.83
C ILE A 405 -5.46 -28.40 -25.21
N LEU A 406 -5.19 -27.10 -25.26
CA LEU A 406 -5.09 -26.37 -26.52
C LEU A 406 -3.83 -26.71 -27.33
N LEU A 407 -2.72 -27.02 -26.65
CA LEU A 407 -1.50 -27.51 -27.30
C LEU A 407 -1.75 -28.78 -28.11
N GLY A 408 -2.50 -29.74 -27.55
CA GLY A 408 -2.86 -31.00 -28.22
C GLY A 408 -1.65 -31.71 -28.81
N ASP A 409 -1.68 -31.93 -30.13
CA ASP A 409 -0.59 -32.54 -30.90
C ASP A 409 0.47 -31.52 -31.37
N GLN A 410 0.17 -30.21 -31.35
CA GLN A 410 1.09 -29.14 -31.77
C GLN A 410 1.97 -28.69 -30.61
N ARG A 411 2.87 -29.57 -30.16
CA ARG A 411 3.74 -29.34 -29.00
C ARG A 411 5.00 -28.54 -29.37
N SER A 412 4.86 -27.25 -29.69
CA SER A 412 5.99 -26.34 -29.87
C SER A 412 5.98 -25.18 -28.87
N SER A 413 7.17 -24.70 -28.48
CA SER A 413 7.34 -23.50 -27.64
C SER A 413 6.64 -22.27 -28.25
N GLU A 414 6.73 -22.11 -29.56
CA GLU A 414 6.09 -21.00 -30.28
C GLU A 414 4.55 -21.05 -30.17
N PHE A 415 3.95 -22.23 -30.32
CA PHE A 415 2.49 -22.37 -30.22
C PHE A 415 2.00 -22.20 -28.77
N ARG A 416 2.75 -22.71 -27.79
CA ARG A 416 2.47 -22.45 -26.36
C ARG A 416 2.46 -20.95 -26.05
N SER A 417 3.50 -20.26 -26.52
CA SER A 417 3.67 -18.82 -26.35
C SER A 417 2.53 -18.05 -27.03
N GLU A 418 2.10 -18.49 -28.22
CA GLU A 418 0.92 -17.92 -28.88
C GLU A 418 -0.37 -18.07 -28.06
N ILE A 419 -0.62 -19.24 -27.46
CA ILE A 419 -1.77 -19.44 -26.56
C ILE A 419 -1.70 -18.46 -25.39
N ILE A 420 -0.56 -18.38 -24.70
CA ILE A 420 -0.35 -17.49 -23.55
C ILE A 420 -0.59 -16.02 -23.94
N MET A 421 -0.03 -15.57 -25.05
CA MET A 421 -0.21 -14.19 -25.52
C MET A 421 -1.66 -13.87 -25.89
N ASN A 422 -2.41 -14.84 -26.44
CA ASN A 422 -3.83 -14.68 -26.70
C ASN A 422 -4.66 -14.58 -25.41
N LEU A 423 -4.31 -15.36 -24.38
CA LEU A 423 -4.95 -15.28 -23.07
C LEU A 423 -4.68 -13.94 -22.40
N TYR A 424 -3.43 -13.44 -22.43
CA TYR A 424 -3.11 -12.10 -21.93
C TYR A 424 -3.83 -11.00 -22.71
N ALA A 425 -3.92 -11.12 -24.02
CA ALA A 425 -4.64 -10.14 -24.83
C ALA A 425 -6.12 -10.07 -24.45
N ARG A 426 -6.77 -11.24 -24.33
CA ARG A 426 -8.16 -11.35 -23.83
C ARG A 426 -8.32 -10.79 -22.42
N LEU A 427 -7.35 -11.05 -21.56
CA LEU A 427 -7.34 -10.52 -20.20
C LEU A 427 -7.23 -9.00 -20.20
N ILE A 428 -6.29 -8.42 -20.95
CA ILE A 428 -6.11 -6.97 -21.08
C ILE A 428 -7.38 -6.32 -21.62
N GLU A 429 -7.99 -6.87 -22.68
CA GLU A 429 -9.28 -6.41 -23.20
C GLU A 429 -10.33 -6.35 -22.07
N ARG A 430 -10.49 -7.43 -21.30
CA ARG A 430 -11.48 -7.51 -20.22
C ARG A 430 -11.20 -6.51 -19.11
N GLU A 431 -9.97 -6.47 -18.59
CA GLU A 431 -9.63 -5.64 -17.43
C GLU A 431 -9.61 -4.15 -17.77
N PHE A 432 -9.07 -3.75 -18.93
CA PHE A 432 -9.06 -2.34 -19.33
C PHE A 432 -10.48 -1.82 -19.62
N ASN A 433 -11.36 -2.63 -20.21
CA ASN A 433 -12.73 -2.22 -20.48
C ASN A 433 -13.65 -2.29 -19.26
N SER A 434 -13.25 -2.99 -18.19
CA SER A 434 -13.99 -3.07 -16.91
C SER A 434 -13.32 -2.29 -15.78
N PHE A 435 -12.42 -1.37 -16.13
CA PHE A 435 -11.66 -0.56 -15.17
C PHE A 435 -12.59 0.30 -14.29
N GLU A 436 -13.67 0.85 -14.87
CA GLU A 436 -14.71 1.57 -14.14
C GLU A 436 -15.34 0.65 -13.08
N GLY A 437 -15.21 1.02 -11.80
CA GLY A 437 -15.77 0.26 -10.68
C GLY A 437 -14.91 -0.91 -10.17
N ARG A 438 -13.81 -1.26 -10.85
CA ARG A 438 -12.86 -2.31 -10.40
C ARG A 438 -11.46 -1.79 -10.11
N PHE A 439 -11.24 -0.48 -10.18
CA PHE A 439 -9.92 0.14 -9.97
C PHE A 439 -9.18 -0.38 -8.73
N MET A 440 -9.85 -0.42 -7.57
CA MET A 440 -9.22 -0.88 -6.32
C MET A 440 -8.86 -2.37 -6.35
N ASP A 441 -9.69 -3.21 -6.97
CA ASP A 441 -9.40 -4.64 -7.13
C ASP A 441 -8.19 -4.85 -8.04
N LEU A 442 -8.14 -4.14 -9.18
CA LEU A 442 -7.02 -4.21 -10.12
C LEU A 442 -5.73 -3.72 -9.49
N PHE A 443 -5.78 -2.62 -8.74
CA PHE A 443 -4.63 -2.08 -8.01
C PHE A 443 -4.13 -3.09 -6.98
N SER A 444 -5.03 -3.68 -6.20
CA SER A 444 -4.69 -4.69 -5.19
C SER A 444 -4.03 -5.93 -5.82
N ILE A 445 -4.55 -6.42 -6.95
CA ILE A 445 -3.94 -7.54 -7.70
C ILE A 445 -2.52 -7.19 -8.14
N LEU A 446 -2.32 -6.03 -8.76
CA LEU A 446 -0.99 -5.61 -9.24
C LEU A 446 0.00 -5.36 -8.10
N ALA A 447 -0.45 -4.72 -7.01
CA ALA A 447 0.37 -4.47 -5.83
C ALA A 447 0.81 -5.79 -5.18
N GLN A 448 -0.12 -6.72 -4.98
CA GLN A 448 0.18 -8.05 -4.44
C GLN A 448 1.10 -8.84 -5.38
N SER A 449 0.87 -8.81 -6.69
CA SER A 449 1.74 -9.47 -7.65
C SER A 449 3.15 -8.89 -7.63
N ARG A 450 3.31 -7.57 -7.46
CA ARG A 450 4.63 -6.94 -7.31
C ARG A 450 5.31 -7.36 -6.01
N GLU A 451 4.61 -7.34 -4.89
CA GLU A 451 5.14 -7.79 -3.58
C GLU A 451 5.64 -9.25 -3.65
N LEU A 452 4.96 -10.08 -4.44
CA LEU A 452 5.31 -11.48 -4.62
C LEU A 452 6.39 -11.72 -5.69
N GLY A 453 6.91 -10.66 -6.32
CA GLY A 453 7.89 -10.75 -7.39
C GLY A 453 7.33 -11.29 -8.70
N ASP A 454 6.00 -11.35 -8.88
CA ASP A 454 5.36 -11.73 -10.14
C ASP A 454 5.31 -10.58 -11.15
N ILE A 455 5.58 -9.34 -10.69
CA ILE A 455 5.74 -8.14 -11.51
C ILE A 455 7.09 -7.49 -11.24
N ALA A 456 7.84 -7.23 -12.31
CA ALA A 456 9.05 -6.41 -12.27
C ALA A 456 8.90 -5.17 -13.16
N LEU A 457 9.50 -4.05 -12.75
CA LEU A 457 9.36 -2.75 -13.42
C LEU A 457 10.74 -2.11 -13.59
N TYR A 458 11.00 -1.55 -14.77
CA TYR A 458 12.22 -0.81 -15.07
C TYR A 458 11.90 0.44 -15.89
N SER A 459 12.66 1.51 -15.68
CA SER A 459 12.60 2.70 -16.55
C SER A 459 13.87 3.53 -16.52
N ASP A 460 14.23 4.07 -17.69
CA ASP A 460 15.23 5.13 -17.84
C ASP A 460 14.64 6.55 -17.71
N SER A 461 13.31 6.72 -17.76
CA SER A 461 12.65 7.99 -17.45
C SER A 461 12.78 8.26 -15.96
N ILE A 462 13.31 9.43 -15.60
CA ILE A 462 13.52 9.80 -14.21
C ILE A 462 12.19 9.86 -13.44
N GLU A 463 11.12 10.28 -14.09
CA GLU A 463 9.78 10.36 -13.51
C GLU A 463 9.23 8.97 -13.19
N VAL A 464 9.29 8.05 -14.16
CA VAL A 464 8.82 6.67 -13.97
C VAL A 464 9.72 5.93 -12.98
N LYS A 465 11.03 6.16 -13.03
CA LYS A 465 11.99 5.58 -12.08
C LYS A 465 11.72 6.05 -10.65
N ASN A 466 11.46 7.34 -10.45
CA ASN A 466 11.10 7.87 -9.12
C ASN A 466 9.79 7.26 -8.62
N TYR A 467 8.78 7.11 -9.49
CA TYR A 467 7.56 6.38 -9.13
C TYR A 467 7.85 4.93 -8.69
N ILE A 468 8.70 4.21 -9.44
CA ILE A 468 9.09 2.83 -9.10
C ILE A 468 9.81 2.80 -7.74
N LEU A 469 10.75 3.73 -7.49
CA LEU A 469 11.52 3.79 -6.24
C LEU A 469 10.65 4.12 -5.02
N VAL A 470 9.76 5.10 -5.13
CA VAL A 470 8.82 5.49 -4.05
C VAL A 470 7.87 4.33 -3.70
N SER A 471 7.54 3.50 -4.69
CA SER A 471 6.64 2.35 -4.50
C SER A 471 7.36 1.05 -4.16
N SER A 472 8.69 1.05 -4.03
CA SER A 472 9.48 -0.10 -3.60
C SER A 472 9.84 0.03 -2.12
N PRO A 473 9.59 -0.98 -1.28
CA PRO A 473 10.10 -0.98 0.08
C PRO A 473 11.64 -0.92 0.06
N GLU A 474 12.24 -0.10 0.94
CA GLU A 474 13.70 -0.03 1.06
C GLU A 474 14.28 -1.43 1.31
N THR A 475 15.08 -1.92 0.37
CA THR A 475 15.79 -3.18 0.52
C THR A 475 17.09 -2.92 1.29
N VAL A 476 17.08 -3.21 2.60
CA VAL A 476 18.33 -3.38 3.35
C VAL A 476 19.07 -4.59 2.76
N THR A 477 20.15 -4.34 2.01
CA THR A 477 20.98 -5.38 1.44
C THR A 477 21.89 -5.97 2.52
N GLY A 478 21.61 -7.21 2.93
CA GLY A 478 22.55 -8.02 3.71
C GLY A 478 23.76 -8.38 2.87
N LYS A 479 24.95 -8.49 3.48
CA LYS A 479 26.16 -8.96 2.77
C LYS A 479 26.16 -10.48 2.53
N ASP A 480 25.36 -11.22 3.29
CA ASP A 480 25.23 -12.67 3.19
C ASP A 480 23.91 -13.01 2.49
N ILE A 481 24.02 -13.47 1.25
CA ILE A 481 22.91 -13.66 0.31
C ILE A 481 22.95 -15.10 -0.20
N LEU A 482 21.81 -15.76 -0.15
CA LEU A 482 21.59 -17.05 -0.79
C LEU A 482 20.51 -16.87 -1.87
N SER A 483 20.93 -17.02 -3.13
CA SER A 483 20.01 -17.05 -4.28
C SER A 483 19.99 -18.46 -4.87
N PHE A 484 18.85 -18.89 -5.36
CA PHE A 484 18.63 -20.25 -5.81
C PHE A 484 17.58 -20.30 -6.91
N GLY A 485 17.71 -21.27 -7.80
CA GLY A 485 16.69 -21.45 -8.82
C GLY A 485 16.90 -22.68 -9.67
N LEU A 486 16.04 -22.75 -10.69
CA LEU A 486 15.97 -23.83 -11.66
C LEU A 486 16.03 -23.19 -13.05
N ASN A 487 16.54 -23.92 -14.03
CA ASN A 487 16.34 -23.61 -15.43
C ASN A 487 15.66 -24.81 -16.06
N TYR A 488 14.49 -24.56 -16.64
CA TYR A 488 13.68 -25.58 -17.28
C TYR A 488 14.27 -25.96 -18.63
N ASP A 489 14.12 -27.23 -19.04
CA ASP A 489 14.52 -27.66 -20.37
C ASP A 489 13.61 -27.04 -21.44
N GLN A 490 14.19 -26.21 -22.31
CA GLN A 490 13.49 -25.47 -23.35
C GLN A 490 12.78 -26.39 -24.38
N GLU A 491 13.19 -27.66 -24.49
CA GLU A 491 12.52 -28.62 -25.38
C GLU A 491 11.17 -29.10 -24.83
N SER A 492 10.93 -28.91 -23.53
CA SER A 492 9.73 -29.43 -22.87
C SER A 492 8.57 -28.42 -22.91
N VAL A 493 7.52 -28.77 -23.65
CA VAL A 493 6.40 -27.84 -23.94
C VAL A 493 5.14 -28.13 -23.09
N VAL A 494 4.97 -29.37 -22.62
CA VAL A 494 3.80 -29.78 -21.84
C VAL A 494 4.15 -29.71 -20.36
N ILE A 495 3.54 -28.76 -19.64
CA ILE A 495 3.83 -28.49 -18.23
C ILE A 495 2.57 -28.67 -17.40
N ASN A 496 2.59 -29.59 -16.44
CA ASN A 496 1.40 -29.90 -15.65
C ASN A 496 1.35 -29.18 -14.30
N LYS A 497 2.48 -28.65 -13.83
CA LYS A 497 2.63 -27.99 -12.52
C LYS A 497 3.62 -26.84 -12.62
N TYR A 498 3.46 -25.84 -11.77
CA TYR A 498 4.52 -24.86 -11.57
C TYR A 498 5.70 -25.48 -10.82
N PRO A 499 6.93 -25.02 -11.11
CA PRO A 499 8.10 -25.43 -10.37
C PRO A 499 8.03 -24.94 -8.93
N ILE A 500 8.42 -25.81 -8.01
CA ILE A 500 8.56 -25.51 -6.59
C ILE A 500 9.94 -25.94 -6.13
N VAL A 501 10.70 -25.02 -5.55
CA VAL A 501 11.97 -25.29 -4.88
C VAL A 501 11.74 -25.39 -3.38
N THR A 502 12.25 -26.44 -2.76
CA THR A 502 12.33 -26.55 -1.29
C THR A 502 13.78 -26.44 -0.86
N ILE A 503 14.05 -25.56 0.10
CA ILE A 503 15.39 -25.27 0.60
C ILE A 503 15.48 -25.75 2.02
N ASN A 504 16.35 -26.70 2.28
CA ASN A 504 16.71 -27.11 3.63
C ASN A 504 18.09 -26.57 3.90
N ALA A 505 18.28 -25.71 4.90
CA ALA A 505 19.59 -25.17 5.21
C ALA A 505 19.95 -25.27 6.69
N VAL A 506 21.21 -25.53 6.98
CA VAL A 506 21.80 -25.43 8.32
C VAL A 506 22.89 -24.37 8.24
N VAL A 507 22.79 -23.36 9.11
CA VAL A 507 23.72 -22.23 9.21
C VAL A 507 24.32 -22.26 10.61
N GLU A 508 25.60 -22.62 10.70
CA GLU A 508 26.37 -22.64 11.95
C GLU A 508 27.17 -21.33 12.05
N ILE A 509 27.01 -20.57 13.14
CA ILE A 509 27.75 -19.32 13.40
C ILE A 509 28.76 -19.57 14.51
N ASP A 510 30.05 -19.48 14.18
CA ASP A 510 31.16 -19.74 15.10
C ASP A 510 31.45 -18.55 16.03
N ALA A 511 32.22 -18.81 17.10
CA ALA A 511 32.64 -17.79 18.05
C ALA A 511 33.49 -16.66 17.45
N ASP A 512 34.14 -16.86 16.30
CA ASP A 512 34.87 -15.82 15.57
C ASP A 512 34.02 -15.12 14.50
N PHE A 513 32.72 -15.43 14.45
CA PHE A 513 31.73 -14.93 13.50
C PHE A 513 31.90 -15.43 12.05
N SER A 514 32.74 -16.45 11.79
CA SER A 514 32.59 -17.21 10.55
C SER A 514 31.25 -17.93 10.53
N THR A 515 30.78 -18.25 9.33
CA THR A 515 29.61 -19.12 9.20
C THR A 515 29.93 -20.31 8.32
N LYS A 516 29.38 -21.45 8.69
CA LYS A 516 29.39 -22.66 7.89
C LYS A 516 27.95 -22.99 7.52
N LYS A 517 27.69 -23.12 6.23
CA LYS A 517 26.36 -23.34 5.68
C LYS A 517 26.31 -24.67 4.98
N THR A 518 25.25 -25.42 5.18
CA THR A 518 24.88 -26.58 4.35
C THR A 518 23.50 -26.31 3.79
N VAL A 519 23.38 -26.19 2.48
CA VAL A 519 22.14 -25.88 1.77
C VAL A 519 21.79 -27.06 0.88
N GLU A 520 20.61 -27.63 1.05
CA GLU A 520 20.02 -28.63 0.17
C GLU A 520 18.83 -28.00 -0.57
N ILE A 521 18.83 -28.14 -1.88
CA ILE A 521 17.72 -27.78 -2.76
C ILE A 521 17.07 -29.04 -3.27
N ALA A 522 15.75 -29.12 -3.13
CA ALA A 522 14.91 -30.12 -3.77
C ALA A 522 13.95 -29.45 -4.75
N ALA A 523 14.03 -29.82 -6.03
CA ALA A 523 13.08 -29.35 -7.03
C ALA A 523 11.87 -30.29 -7.11
N SER A 524 10.69 -29.72 -7.30
CA SER A 524 9.46 -30.46 -7.54
C SER A 524 8.57 -29.74 -8.55
N GLY A 525 7.64 -30.47 -9.18
CA GLY A 525 6.80 -29.90 -10.23
C GLY A 525 7.53 -29.65 -11.56
N VAL A 526 8.73 -30.22 -11.73
CA VAL A 526 9.54 -30.12 -12.95
C VAL A 526 9.64 -31.52 -13.57
N GLU A 527 9.20 -31.67 -14.82
CA GLU A 527 9.29 -32.94 -15.56
C GLU A 527 10.58 -33.04 -16.39
N ALA A 528 11.20 -31.90 -16.71
CA ALA A 528 12.47 -31.82 -17.42
C ALA A 528 13.26 -30.58 -16.92
N LEU A 529 14.38 -30.82 -16.26
CA LEU A 529 15.22 -29.77 -15.69
C LEU A 529 16.49 -29.65 -16.55
N GLN A 530 16.85 -28.45 -16.98
CA GLN A 530 18.14 -28.22 -17.62
C GLN A 530 19.26 -28.18 -16.57
N ASN A 531 19.07 -27.39 -15.52
CA ASN A 531 19.94 -27.32 -14.36
C ASN A 531 19.22 -26.68 -13.16
N SER A 532 19.78 -26.86 -11.95
CA SER A 532 19.49 -26.01 -10.80
C SER A 532 20.72 -25.22 -10.41
N TYR A 533 20.56 -24.19 -9.59
CA TYR A 533 21.71 -23.42 -9.12
C TYR A 533 21.55 -22.90 -7.69
N VAL A 534 22.69 -22.72 -7.03
CA VAL A 534 22.85 -22.03 -5.74
C VAL A 534 23.93 -20.97 -5.91
N CYS A 535 23.57 -19.71 -5.69
CA CYS A 535 24.46 -18.56 -5.69
C CYS A 535 24.68 -18.06 -4.27
N THR A 536 25.94 -17.75 -3.97
CA THR A 536 26.46 -17.34 -2.65
C THR A 536 27.34 -16.11 -2.79
N PRO A 537 27.67 -15.37 -1.72
CA PRO A 537 28.53 -14.20 -1.82
C PRO A 537 29.95 -14.56 -2.24
N SER A 538 30.60 -13.65 -2.95
CA SER A 538 32.03 -13.74 -3.26
C SER A 538 32.85 -13.85 -1.98
N GLY A 539 33.83 -14.76 -1.97
CA GLY A 539 34.63 -15.07 -0.78
C GLY A 539 34.13 -16.27 0.04
N SER A 540 33.03 -16.90 -0.36
CA SER A 540 32.66 -18.22 0.13
C SER A 540 33.73 -19.26 -0.27
N THR A 541 34.08 -20.18 0.63
CA THR A 541 35.12 -21.20 0.43
C THR A 541 34.69 -22.56 0.98
N GLY A 542 35.53 -23.59 0.83
CA GLY A 542 35.25 -24.90 1.45
C GLY A 542 34.07 -25.66 0.84
N PHE A 543 33.79 -25.44 -0.45
CA PHE A 543 32.66 -26.06 -1.14
C PHE A 543 32.73 -27.59 -1.10
N ASN A 544 31.64 -28.22 -0.69
CA ASN A 544 31.41 -29.66 -0.72
C ASN A 544 30.01 -29.96 -1.26
N PHE A 545 29.87 -30.92 -2.16
CA PHE A 545 28.60 -31.23 -2.81
C PHE A 545 28.06 -32.57 -2.34
N THR A 546 26.74 -32.65 -2.15
CA THR A 546 26.04 -33.88 -1.73
C THR A 546 24.82 -34.11 -2.62
N GLY A 547 24.46 -35.36 -2.89
CA GLY A 547 23.32 -35.69 -3.74
C GLY A 547 23.58 -35.46 -5.25
N VAL A 548 24.82 -35.17 -5.64
CA VAL A 548 25.24 -34.95 -7.02
C VAL A 548 26.68 -35.41 -7.20
N THR A 549 27.03 -35.94 -8.36
CA THR A 549 28.40 -36.32 -8.70
C THR A 549 29.19 -35.11 -9.21
N ASP A 550 30.50 -35.07 -8.96
CA ASP A 550 31.35 -33.91 -9.32
C ASP A 550 31.31 -33.55 -10.82
N ASP A 551 31.03 -34.51 -11.71
CA ASP A 551 30.90 -34.28 -13.15
C ASP A 551 29.58 -33.59 -13.57
N LEU A 552 28.60 -33.54 -12.66
CA LEU A 552 27.32 -32.85 -12.85
C LEU A 552 27.29 -31.50 -12.14
N VAL A 553 28.41 -31.03 -11.61
CA VAL A 553 28.54 -29.70 -10.98
C VAL A 553 29.46 -28.82 -11.81
N SER A 554 28.97 -27.63 -12.14
CA SER A 554 29.77 -26.54 -12.70
C SER A 554 29.74 -25.36 -11.74
N SER A 555 30.85 -24.64 -11.63
CA SER A 555 30.91 -23.43 -10.80
C SER A 555 31.37 -22.24 -11.63
N THR A 556 30.73 -21.10 -11.40
CA THR A 556 31.02 -19.84 -12.08
C THR A 556 30.95 -18.69 -11.07
N PHE A 557 31.64 -17.59 -11.37
CA PHE A 557 31.84 -16.51 -10.41
C PHE A 557 31.85 -15.13 -11.08
N THR A 558 31.31 -14.16 -10.36
CA THR A 558 31.42 -12.73 -10.64
C THR A 558 32.28 -12.06 -9.57
N ALA A 559 32.36 -10.73 -9.58
CA ALA A 559 33.02 -9.97 -8.53
C ALA A 559 32.34 -10.14 -7.17
N ASP A 560 31.02 -10.33 -7.16
CA ASP A 560 30.20 -10.26 -5.95
C ASP A 560 29.52 -11.60 -5.60
N THR A 561 29.45 -12.54 -6.55
CA THR A 561 28.66 -13.78 -6.42
C THR A 561 29.43 -15.00 -6.92
N PHE A 562 29.27 -16.14 -6.25
CA PHE A 562 29.74 -17.46 -6.67
C PHE A 562 28.55 -18.39 -6.81
N CYS A 563 28.34 -18.94 -8.01
CA CYS A 563 27.21 -19.81 -8.33
C CYS A 563 27.67 -21.22 -8.67
N ASN A 564 27.03 -22.19 -8.03
CA ASN A 564 27.14 -23.61 -8.37
C ASN A 564 25.91 -24.00 -9.19
N ILE A 565 26.15 -24.57 -10.36
CA ILE A 565 25.15 -25.06 -11.31
C ILE A 565 25.18 -26.58 -11.23
N PHE A 566 24.04 -27.18 -10.91
CA PHE A 566 23.84 -28.62 -10.85
C PHE A 566 23.06 -29.06 -12.09
N LEU A 567 23.67 -29.90 -12.92
CA LEU A 567 23.00 -30.52 -14.06
C LEU A 567 21.97 -31.54 -13.58
N GLU A 568 21.03 -31.90 -14.46
CA GLU A 568 19.94 -32.84 -14.14
C GLU A 568 20.45 -34.18 -13.62
N ASP A 569 19.91 -34.62 -12.49
CA ASP A 569 20.10 -35.95 -11.88
C ASP A 569 18.73 -36.57 -11.52
N GLU A 570 18.68 -37.89 -11.35
CA GLU A 570 17.42 -38.66 -11.18
C GLU A 570 16.58 -38.20 -9.97
N ASP A 571 17.23 -37.76 -8.88
CA ASP A 571 16.57 -37.41 -7.62
C ASP A 571 16.21 -35.92 -7.50
N LEU A 572 16.72 -35.06 -8.38
CA LEU A 572 16.53 -33.59 -8.37
C LEU A 572 16.78 -32.94 -7.00
N ARG A 573 17.73 -33.49 -6.24
CA ARG A 573 18.12 -33.05 -4.90
C ARG A 573 19.60 -32.76 -4.87
N TYR A 574 19.96 -31.51 -4.60
CA TYR A 574 21.33 -31.02 -4.70
C TYR A 574 21.72 -30.33 -3.41
N GLY A 575 22.80 -30.76 -2.77
CA GLY A 575 23.33 -30.16 -1.56
C GLY A 575 24.69 -29.51 -1.78
N VAL A 576 24.90 -28.37 -1.15
CA VAL A 576 26.15 -27.62 -1.13
C VAL A 576 26.48 -27.15 0.28
N GLY A 577 27.63 -27.57 0.79
CA GLY A 577 28.25 -27.05 2.00
C GLY A 577 29.31 -26.02 1.66
N PHE A 578 29.39 -24.90 2.38
CA PHE A 578 30.41 -23.85 2.20
C PHE A 578 30.61 -23.01 3.47
N GLU A 579 31.71 -22.28 3.52
CA GLU A 579 32.09 -21.39 4.62
C GLU A 579 32.17 -19.95 4.11
N THR A 580 31.66 -18.98 4.89
CA THR A 580 31.82 -17.55 4.60
C THR A 580 32.76 -16.90 5.61
N ILE A 581 33.53 -15.92 5.14
CA ILE A 581 34.44 -15.14 5.99
C ILE A 581 33.70 -14.47 7.15
N PRO A 582 34.38 -14.22 8.29
CA PRO A 582 33.82 -13.50 9.41
C PRO A 582 33.24 -12.14 9.02
N PHE A 583 32.03 -11.83 9.50
CA PHE A 583 31.42 -10.51 9.30
C PHE A 583 31.96 -9.49 10.31
N GLU A 584 32.06 -8.22 9.91
CA GLU A 584 32.61 -7.15 10.77
C GLU A 584 31.67 -6.83 11.94
N ASN A 585 32.22 -6.95 13.16
CA ASN A 585 31.60 -6.50 14.41
C ASN A 585 32.08 -5.07 14.73
N SER A 586 31.24 -4.05 14.55
CA SER A 586 31.69 -2.65 14.71
C SER A 586 31.38 -1.98 16.06
N ASN A 587 31.31 -2.67 17.21
CA ASN A 587 31.15 -2.15 18.60
C ASN A 587 30.11 -1.03 18.95
N GLY A 588 29.44 -0.36 18.02
CA GLY A 588 28.67 0.88 18.24
C GLY A 588 27.15 0.79 18.06
N THR A 589 26.62 -0.26 17.43
CA THR A 589 25.18 -0.39 17.10
C THR A 589 24.47 -1.58 17.74
N GLY A 590 25.20 -2.55 18.32
CA GLY A 590 24.71 -3.93 18.48
C GLY A 590 24.64 -4.59 17.09
N TYR A 591 25.30 -5.74 16.89
CA TYR A 591 25.51 -6.26 15.52
C TYR A 591 24.53 -7.34 15.15
N ASN A 592 23.94 -7.15 13.98
CA ASN A 592 22.90 -7.97 13.40
C ASN A 592 23.50 -8.85 12.29
N TYR A 593 23.59 -10.17 12.50
CA TYR A 593 23.80 -11.10 11.40
C TYR A 593 22.53 -11.12 10.55
N VAL A 594 22.68 -10.93 9.24
CA VAL A 594 21.57 -10.91 8.28
C VAL A 594 21.87 -11.90 7.17
N LEU A 595 21.12 -12.99 7.12
CA LEU A 595 21.04 -13.84 5.94
C LEU A 595 19.82 -13.43 5.11
N SER A 596 20.05 -13.08 3.85
CA SER A 596 18.98 -12.84 2.88
C SER A 596 18.81 -14.05 1.98
N LEU A 597 17.61 -14.59 1.94
CA LEU A 597 17.18 -15.60 1.00
C LEU A 597 16.41 -14.90 -0.13
N GLU A 598 17.06 -14.76 -1.27
CA GLU A 598 16.50 -14.03 -2.42
C GLU A 598 15.52 -14.91 -3.17
N LYS A 599 14.29 -14.41 -3.30
CA LYS A 599 13.24 -15.13 -4.03
C LYS A 599 13.31 -14.72 -5.49
N ASN A 600 13.63 -15.67 -6.36
CA ASN A 600 13.53 -15.38 -7.78
C ASN A 600 12.05 -15.23 -8.23
N PRO A 601 11.74 -14.32 -9.17
CA PRO A 601 10.40 -14.07 -9.68
C PRO A 601 9.67 -15.32 -10.17
N GLY A 602 8.40 -15.53 -9.83
CA GLY A 602 7.56 -16.56 -10.48
C GLY A 602 7.76 -18.03 -10.09
N ILE A 603 8.73 -18.38 -9.24
CA ILE A 603 8.87 -19.73 -8.68
C ILE A 603 8.20 -19.85 -7.31
N GLY A 604 7.57 -20.99 -7.04
CA GLY A 604 7.17 -21.35 -5.68
C GLY A 604 8.40 -21.75 -4.87
N ALA A 605 8.60 -21.19 -3.69
CA ALA A 605 9.73 -21.58 -2.86
C ALA A 605 9.30 -21.83 -1.41
N ASN A 606 9.70 -22.97 -0.89
CA ASN A 606 9.57 -23.35 0.51
C ASN A 606 10.94 -23.34 1.15
N TYR A 607 11.01 -23.03 2.43
CA TYR A 607 12.26 -23.06 3.18
C TYR A 607 12.07 -23.75 4.53
N ASP A 608 13.14 -24.39 4.99
CA ASP A 608 13.34 -24.93 6.32
C ASP A 608 14.81 -24.69 6.70
N ILE A 609 15.06 -23.67 7.51
CA ILE A 609 16.41 -23.18 7.82
C ILE A 609 16.64 -23.22 9.32
N GLU A 610 17.69 -23.94 9.72
CA GLU A 610 18.19 -24.02 11.08
C GLU A 610 19.41 -23.12 11.24
N PHE A 611 19.37 -22.18 12.17
CA PHE A 611 20.52 -21.39 12.58
C PHE A 611 21.01 -21.92 13.92
N SER A 612 22.26 -22.37 14.01
CA SER A 612 22.91 -22.76 15.25
C SER A 612 24.06 -21.81 15.57
N PHE A 613 24.22 -21.49 16.86
CA PHE A 613 25.21 -20.52 17.31
C PHE A 613 26.16 -21.14 18.31
N ASP A 614 27.44 -20.72 18.27
CA ASP A 614 28.41 -21.12 19.27
C ASP A 614 27.89 -20.75 20.69
N PRO A 615 27.96 -21.67 21.67
CA PRO A 615 27.42 -21.44 23.03
C PRO A 615 28.06 -20.25 23.79
N SER A 616 29.17 -19.71 23.30
CA SER A 616 29.79 -18.50 23.83
C SER A 616 29.15 -17.20 23.34
N LEU A 617 28.19 -17.26 22.41
CA LEU A 617 27.49 -16.11 21.86
C LEU A 617 26.12 -15.93 22.54
N SER A 618 25.77 -14.69 22.86
CA SER A 618 24.43 -14.27 23.26
C SER A 618 23.68 -13.77 22.02
N VAL A 619 22.57 -14.45 21.69
CA VAL A 619 21.81 -14.26 20.45
C VAL A 619 20.38 -13.86 20.76
N LEU A 620 19.91 -12.80 20.11
CA LEU A 620 18.52 -12.37 20.12
C LEU A 620 17.99 -12.28 18.68
N PRO A 621 17.10 -13.19 18.25
CA PRO A 621 16.45 -13.08 16.93
C PRO A 621 15.50 -11.87 16.92
N VAL A 622 15.53 -11.10 15.84
CA VAL A 622 14.64 -9.94 15.65
C VAL A 622 13.27 -10.37 15.12
N ASP A 623 13.21 -11.45 14.34
CA ASP A 623 11.97 -12.02 13.82
C ASP A 623 11.23 -12.85 14.89
N GLU A 624 9.89 -12.75 14.95
CA GLU A 624 9.08 -13.42 15.97
C GLU A 624 8.66 -14.87 15.63
N SER A 625 8.86 -15.32 14.38
CA SER A 625 8.33 -16.60 13.88
C SER A 625 9.40 -17.68 13.75
N PHE A 626 9.79 -18.30 14.86
CA PHE A 626 10.77 -19.41 14.89
C PHE A 626 10.45 -20.45 15.98
N ILE A 627 11.09 -21.61 15.87
CA ILE A 627 11.10 -22.64 16.92
C ILE A 627 12.51 -22.68 17.52
N ALA A 628 12.63 -22.42 18.82
CA ALA A 628 13.89 -22.54 19.55
C ALA A 628 14.14 -23.99 19.99
N GLN A 629 15.34 -24.51 19.74
CA GLN A 629 15.77 -25.85 20.15
C GLN A 629 17.22 -25.81 20.66
N GLY A 630 17.40 -25.55 21.95
CA GLY A 630 18.74 -25.37 22.54
C GLY A 630 19.37 -24.07 22.04
N ASP A 631 20.55 -24.17 21.43
CA ASP A 631 21.30 -23.05 20.84
C ASP A 631 20.96 -22.84 19.35
N ALA A 632 19.85 -23.43 18.89
CA ALA A 632 19.38 -23.36 17.51
C ALA A 632 18.00 -22.71 17.36
N PHE A 633 17.79 -22.06 16.21
CA PHE A 633 16.56 -21.39 15.80
C PHE A 633 16.13 -21.92 14.43
N ILE A 634 14.96 -22.56 14.38
CA ILE A 634 14.42 -23.17 13.17
C ILE A 634 13.31 -22.28 12.59
N TYR A 635 13.45 -21.96 11.32
CA TYR A 635 12.48 -21.18 10.56
C TYR A 635 11.99 -21.99 9.36
N SER A 636 10.68 -22.16 9.23
CA SER A 636 10.10 -22.87 8.09
C SER A 636 8.90 -22.12 7.54
N GLY A 637 8.71 -22.15 6.22
CA GLY A 637 7.58 -21.47 5.60
C GLY A 637 7.62 -21.44 4.07
N VAL A 638 6.78 -20.57 3.50
CA VAL A 638 6.74 -20.27 2.06
C VAL A 638 7.36 -18.90 1.85
N ILE A 639 8.22 -18.77 0.86
CA ILE A 639 8.86 -17.52 0.48
C ILE A 639 7.89 -16.75 -0.42
N THR A 640 7.28 -15.71 0.13
CA THR A 640 6.38 -14.83 -0.63
C THR A 640 7.13 -13.72 -1.35
N GLY A 641 8.19 -13.18 -0.74
CA GLY A 641 9.21 -12.30 -1.32
C GLY A 641 10.56 -12.57 -0.64
N ASP A 642 11.56 -11.71 -0.83
CA ASP A 642 12.87 -11.90 -0.17
C ASP A 642 12.71 -12.10 1.34
N LYS A 643 13.25 -13.20 1.86
CA LYS A 643 13.16 -13.54 3.28
C LYS A 643 14.48 -13.21 3.96
N ARG A 644 14.42 -12.37 4.98
CA ARG A 644 15.57 -12.04 5.82
C ARG A 644 15.47 -12.76 7.15
N PHE A 645 16.62 -13.13 7.70
CA PHE A 645 16.78 -13.66 9.03
C PHE A 645 17.79 -12.78 9.76
N ILE A 646 17.34 -12.10 10.81
CA ILE A 646 18.11 -11.06 11.49
C ILE A 646 18.34 -11.46 12.95
N PHE A 647 19.60 -11.45 13.38
CA PHE A 647 20.00 -11.84 14.74
C PHE A 647 20.93 -10.82 15.36
N GLU A 648 20.57 -10.26 16.51
CA GLU A 648 21.47 -9.50 17.37
C GLU A 648 22.43 -10.46 18.09
N ILE A 649 23.73 -10.36 17.81
CA ILE A 649 24.75 -11.27 18.37
C ILE A 649 25.78 -10.49 19.19
N SER A 650 26.06 -10.97 20.40
CA SER A 650 27.06 -10.43 21.32
C SER A 650 27.89 -11.53 21.99
N LYS A 651 29.08 -11.17 22.48
CA LYS A 651 29.99 -12.08 23.21
C LYS A 651 29.90 -11.89 24.72
#